data_AF-A0A1H5V6A0-F1
#
_entry.id   AF-A0A1H5V6A0-F1
#
_cell.length_a   1.000
_cell.length_b   1.000
_cell.length_c   1.000
_cell.angle_alpha   90.00
_cell.angle_beta   90.00
_cell.angle_gamma   90.00
#
_symmetry.space_group_name_H-M   'P 1'
#
loop_
_entity.id
_entity.type
_entity.pdbx_description
1 polymer ?
#
loop_
_entity_poly.entity_id
_entity_poly.type
_entity_poly.pdbx_seq_one_letter_code
_entity_poly.pdbx_strand_id
1 'polypeptide(L)'
;MSTSQPVPALLVLHAHLPYVYRPDGGLTLEEYWFHEAMCDVYLPFVECMDRLLADNIQSPVTLSVSPVLLSMWENPALLNRTREILKRRVELGFKEIERLADKPGPASLASRYAARYADMLDLFDVMDGQMIPRLRLYAERSLIQLIPSAAAHPFLPLFKTEEAAYAQLYTAVTEFRRHFGFAPSGIWLPECGYASWLEPILRKLGLRFTILEASPDDKAAGTVRGPAAPYVTPGGLQVFTRDAAASALVWSRESGYPGHPDYREYYRDIGYELGRGTPAEQAYIRPYVLPDGTPAATGYKYCRVTGFAAGESGAGGKAPYDAGRASELAAVHARHFLASLGAAAPPGSAAAADPAADSARQTHAAPEAEPVRFSGSYAEESGACPQAVPASEARLLPPRPVSVCAFDLELFGHWWHEGPLWLETLLREGDRVRRQRHSAGDSRSGSLLRSSEEQPVFLTPSLYEERRAFEKGIAPVLSSWGRGGDASVWLNPATDWMYPLLHEAEEAMKRAAAKAARTDSTAKKAQQALGTSYDMIPDTASEPYSCKISVPRPGPQQNENLSHPALIDRVLRQAARELMLAQSSDWAFMIESGEMAGFAAGRFREHLNNFYQLIPIMDDIDARQPPAFTTGELELLHRMEKYAPLFPGADWRAYLPGQLAEALPGTAPTEVSSPVLSGQAAPPKAANEKPPAGRPQVKPPATNSPPAVPENGKNAALHVLVLAWEFPPHLIGGLGRSVGDLTAQLARDGHKVHVITCRRNDEASDSLMNGVHVHRVEVPPSSQTPAFLDWVFGLNIAMILRVERLMEEHRELRFDVLHAHDWLVYYAARDCKQTLGLPLVATLHATEHGRKLGRLDDPVSRKIHAAESSLVELADKLIVCSDSMAEEVTSLFNRTKNGLTVIPNGLPFTPGADNSREPLPVPACAADSGDSQGSPLAKRRILYLGRLVPEKNVPLLLAALPYILDRFPGTELVIAGTGPEAASLGRLASPFGDRVRFTGFADEAAKALLLAEADVCAIPSLYEPFGIVALEAMRAGVPLVAADTGGLAGLVEDGVDGFRLPPADLRAWAGKICLLLGDPELAALFAKRASAKLRTCFNMKEIGAATANVYQSAINCQRSTKTC
;
A
#
# COMPACT_ATOMS: atom_id res chain seq x y z
N MET A 1 29.63 17.40 26.51
CA MET A 1 29.75 17.21 25.05
C MET A 1 28.84 18.24 24.40
N SER A 2 29.38 19.06 23.50
CA SER A 2 28.63 20.12 22.82
C SER A 2 27.38 19.55 22.15
N THR A 3 26.21 20.06 22.51
CA THR A 3 24.91 19.71 21.94
C THR A 3 24.79 20.32 20.54
N SER A 4 25.50 19.76 19.54
CA SER A 4 25.28 20.12 18.14
C SER A 4 23.95 19.53 17.67
N GLN A 5 23.09 20.34 17.07
CA GLN A 5 21.86 19.84 16.46
C GLN A 5 22.20 18.82 15.37
N PRO A 6 21.52 17.65 15.30
CA PRO A 6 21.75 16.68 14.24
C PRO A 6 21.51 17.31 12.86
N VAL A 7 22.38 16.98 11.91
CA VAL A 7 22.26 17.43 10.52
C VAL A 7 21.02 16.76 9.91
N PRO A 8 20.11 17.50 9.24
CA PRO A 8 18.98 16.88 8.54
C PRO A 8 19.48 15.96 7.42
N ALA A 9 18.67 14.99 7.02
CA ALA A 9 19.01 14.07 5.94
C ALA A 9 17.96 14.04 4.83
N LEU A 10 18.40 13.86 3.59
CA LEU A 10 17.54 13.49 2.46
C LEU A 10 17.77 12.02 2.18
N LEU A 11 16.76 11.18 2.36
CA LEU A 11 16.81 9.80 1.89
C LEU A 11 16.25 9.75 0.47
N VAL A 12 17.08 9.32 -0.48
CA VAL A 12 16.74 9.25 -1.91
C VAL A 12 16.88 7.80 -2.36
N LEU A 13 15.79 7.22 -2.85
CA LEU A 13 15.75 5.85 -3.37
C LEU A 13 15.54 5.91 -4.88
N HIS A 14 16.38 5.24 -5.65
CA HIS A 14 16.28 5.17 -7.10
C HIS A 14 15.82 3.78 -7.55
N ALA A 15 14.64 3.69 -8.16
CA ALA A 15 14.07 2.45 -8.68
C ALA A 15 14.19 2.41 -10.21
N HIS A 16 14.98 1.46 -10.71
CA HIS A 16 15.25 1.32 -12.13
C HIS A 16 15.60 -0.11 -12.53
N LEU A 17 15.06 -0.52 -13.67
CA LEU A 17 15.48 -1.71 -14.41
C LEU A 17 15.47 -1.38 -15.91
N PRO A 18 16.40 -1.95 -16.70
CA PRO A 18 16.35 -1.83 -18.14
C PRO A 18 15.08 -2.48 -18.69
N TYR A 19 14.70 -2.12 -19.91
CA TYR A 19 13.55 -2.75 -20.56
C TYR A 19 13.84 -4.22 -20.86
N VAL A 20 13.11 -5.16 -20.24
CA VAL A 20 13.39 -6.61 -20.36
C VAL A 20 12.23 -7.45 -20.91
N TYR A 21 11.07 -6.85 -21.18
CA TYR A 21 9.90 -7.60 -21.65
C TYR A 21 10.09 -8.21 -23.04
N ARG A 22 9.76 -9.49 -23.19
CA ARG A 22 9.64 -10.16 -24.51
C ARG A 22 8.25 -10.83 -24.67
N PRO A 23 7.42 -10.40 -25.63
CA PRO A 23 6.09 -10.99 -25.84
C PRO A 23 6.13 -12.40 -26.42
N ASP A 24 7.11 -12.69 -27.28
CA ASP A 24 7.20 -13.94 -28.05
C ASP A 24 8.21 -14.95 -27.46
N GLY A 25 8.90 -14.57 -26.37
CA GLY A 25 9.81 -15.44 -25.63
C GLY A 25 9.14 -16.06 -24.41
N GLY A 26 9.51 -17.31 -24.09
CA GLY A 26 9.32 -17.81 -22.72
C GLY A 26 10.11 -16.96 -21.72
N LEU A 27 9.89 -17.19 -20.43
CA LEU A 27 10.61 -16.48 -19.36
C LEU A 27 12.14 -16.61 -19.56
N THR A 28 12.83 -15.49 -19.83
CA THR A 28 14.29 -15.43 -19.96
C THR A 28 14.94 -14.99 -18.65
N LEU A 29 16.26 -15.09 -18.53
CA LEU A 29 16.99 -14.65 -17.33
C LEU A 29 16.79 -13.15 -17.06
N GLU A 30 16.70 -12.35 -18.10
CA GLU A 30 16.69 -10.89 -17.99
C GLU A 30 15.29 -10.39 -17.66
N GLU A 31 14.25 -11.05 -18.20
CA GLU A 31 12.88 -10.84 -17.72
C GLU A 31 12.72 -11.32 -16.26
N TYR A 32 13.46 -12.36 -15.86
CA TYR A 32 13.43 -12.86 -14.49
C TYR A 32 13.91 -11.82 -13.46
N TRP A 33 14.84 -10.93 -13.82
CA TRP A 33 15.25 -9.81 -12.95
C TRP A 33 14.08 -8.93 -12.52
N PHE A 34 13.16 -8.63 -13.44
CA PHE A 34 11.94 -7.88 -13.11
C PHE A 34 11.10 -8.61 -12.06
N HIS A 35 10.94 -9.93 -12.21
CA HIS A 35 10.14 -10.72 -11.28
C HIS A 35 10.81 -10.90 -9.92
N GLU A 36 12.14 -11.05 -9.88
CA GLU A 36 12.91 -11.04 -8.64
C GLU A 36 12.76 -9.71 -7.90
N ALA A 37 12.93 -8.58 -8.61
CA ALA A 37 12.75 -7.25 -8.04
C ALA A 37 11.31 -7.02 -7.54
N MET A 38 10.29 -7.47 -8.28
CA MET A 38 8.90 -7.43 -7.81
C MET A 38 8.71 -8.19 -6.49
N CYS A 39 9.22 -9.42 -6.41
CA CYS A 39 9.03 -10.28 -5.23
C CYS A 39 9.83 -9.81 -4.01
N ASP A 40 11.08 -9.40 -4.22
CA ASP A 40 12.07 -9.25 -3.15
C ASP A 40 12.34 -7.77 -2.80
N VAL A 41 11.91 -6.82 -3.64
CA VAL A 41 12.14 -5.38 -3.45
C VAL A 41 10.84 -4.59 -3.43
N TYR A 42 10.11 -4.57 -4.55
CA TYR A 42 9.02 -3.62 -4.75
C TYR A 42 7.79 -3.93 -3.91
N LEU A 43 7.38 -5.20 -3.80
CA LEU A 43 6.30 -5.61 -2.90
C LEU A 43 6.67 -5.40 -1.41
N PRO A 44 7.86 -5.82 -0.93
CA PRO A 44 8.32 -5.47 0.41
C PRO A 44 8.37 -3.96 0.69
N PHE A 45 8.76 -3.15 -0.30
CA PHE A 45 8.74 -1.69 -0.18
C PHE A 45 7.32 -1.16 -0.01
N VAL A 46 6.36 -1.64 -0.81
CA VAL A 46 4.95 -1.28 -0.68
C VAL A 46 4.40 -1.66 0.68
N GLU A 47 4.68 -2.87 1.16
CA GLU A 47 4.28 -3.32 2.50
C GLU A 47 4.84 -2.41 3.61
N CYS A 48 6.13 -2.06 3.52
CA CYS A 48 6.79 -1.12 4.43
C CYS A 48 6.06 0.23 4.42
N MET A 49 5.80 0.80 3.25
CA MET A 49 5.12 2.10 3.12
C MET A 49 3.67 2.06 3.59
N ASP A 50 2.92 0.98 3.34
CA ASP A 50 1.56 0.78 3.84
C ASP A 50 1.55 0.76 5.39
N ARG A 51 2.51 0.09 6.04
CA ARG A 51 2.65 0.11 7.50
C ARG A 51 3.02 1.50 8.06
N LEU A 52 3.96 2.19 7.42
CA LEU A 52 4.36 3.54 7.83
C LEU A 52 3.20 4.54 7.67
N LEU A 53 2.40 4.39 6.62
CA LEU A 53 1.20 5.19 6.37
C LEU A 53 0.13 4.92 7.44
N ALA A 54 -0.15 3.64 7.73
CA ALA A 54 -1.12 3.24 8.75
C ALA A 54 -0.77 3.79 10.14
N ASP A 55 0.53 3.81 10.47
CA ASP A 55 1.04 4.33 11.74
C ASP A 55 1.28 5.86 11.75
N ASN A 56 0.91 6.55 10.66
CA ASN A 56 1.04 7.99 10.48
C ASN A 56 2.47 8.51 10.76
N ILE A 57 3.47 7.83 10.20
CA ILE A 57 4.88 8.20 10.34
C ILE A 57 5.20 9.43 9.49
N GLN A 58 5.84 10.45 10.08
CA GLN A 58 6.20 11.71 9.40
C GLN A 58 7.71 11.80 9.10
N SER A 59 8.21 10.82 8.35
CA SER A 59 9.59 10.75 7.85
C SER A 59 9.55 10.56 6.33
N PRO A 60 9.53 11.65 5.54
CA PRO A 60 9.34 11.55 4.11
C PRO A 60 10.61 11.05 3.39
N VAL A 61 10.42 10.35 2.27
CA VAL A 61 11.50 9.82 1.42
C VAL A 61 11.36 10.36 -0.01
N THR A 62 12.47 10.63 -0.69
CA THR A 62 12.41 10.94 -2.14
C THR A 62 12.55 9.64 -2.92
N LEU A 63 11.59 9.31 -3.77
CA LEU A 63 11.61 8.12 -4.62
C LEU A 63 11.71 8.55 -6.09
N SER A 64 12.81 8.17 -6.73
CA SER A 64 12.97 8.24 -8.17
C SER A 64 12.47 6.95 -8.81
N VAL A 65 11.61 7.05 -9.84
CA VAL A 65 11.18 5.88 -10.64
C VAL A 65 11.41 6.17 -12.11
N SER A 66 12.17 5.30 -12.79
CA SER A 66 12.39 5.44 -14.23
C SER A 66 11.11 5.19 -15.05
N PRO A 67 10.84 5.95 -16.12
CA PRO A 67 9.66 5.74 -16.96
C PRO A 67 9.60 4.35 -17.61
N VAL A 68 10.75 3.76 -17.92
CA VAL A 68 10.83 2.38 -18.43
C VAL A 68 10.29 1.37 -17.40
N LEU A 69 10.61 1.53 -16.11
CA LEU A 69 10.08 0.68 -15.05
C LEU A 69 8.57 0.88 -14.85
N LEU A 70 8.08 2.13 -14.89
CA LEU A 70 6.64 2.42 -14.86
C LEU A 70 5.90 1.67 -15.99
N SER A 71 6.47 1.67 -17.19
CA SER A 71 5.89 0.97 -18.36
C SER A 71 5.86 -0.54 -18.16
N MET A 72 6.86 -1.12 -17.49
CA MET A 72 6.87 -2.55 -17.16
C MET A 72 5.87 -2.90 -16.05
N TRP A 73 5.67 -2.02 -15.06
CA TRP A 73 4.62 -2.19 -14.04
C TRP A 73 3.19 -2.07 -14.59
N GLU A 74 2.99 -1.39 -15.72
CA GLU A 74 1.69 -1.36 -16.41
C GLU A 74 1.45 -2.58 -17.31
N ASN A 75 2.47 -3.39 -17.59
CA ASN A 75 2.39 -4.48 -18.56
C ASN A 75 1.65 -5.72 -17.98
N PRO A 76 0.43 -6.06 -18.45
CA PRO A 76 -0.35 -7.15 -17.86
C PRO A 76 0.30 -8.52 -18.03
N ALA A 77 1.12 -8.73 -19.07
CA ALA A 77 1.81 -9.99 -19.27
C ALA A 77 2.90 -10.21 -18.20
N LEU A 78 3.67 -9.16 -17.87
CA LEU A 78 4.64 -9.21 -16.79
C LEU A 78 3.97 -9.38 -15.41
N LEU A 79 2.86 -8.68 -15.15
CA LEU A 79 2.13 -8.84 -13.89
C LEU A 79 1.57 -10.25 -13.73
N ASN A 80 0.97 -10.82 -14.78
CA ASN A 80 0.49 -12.20 -14.76
C ASN A 80 1.63 -13.21 -14.53
N ARG A 81 2.78 -13.03 -15.18
CA ARG A 81 3.96 -13.89 -14.96
C ARG A 81 4.51 -13.77 -13.53
N THR A 82 4.53 -12.57 -12.97
CA THR A 82 4.93 -12.32 -11.56
C THR A 82 4.03 -13.10 -10.59
N ARG A 83 2.71 -13.04 -10.80
CA ARG A 83 1.74 -13.79 -10.00
C ARG A 83 1.99 -15.30 -10.02
N GLU A 84 2.27 -15.85 -11.20
CA GLU A 84 2.57 -17.28 -11.35
C GLU A 84 3.90 -17.66 -10.70
N ILE A 85 4.92 -16.79 -10.77
CA ILE A 85 6.21 -17.00 -10.07
C ILE A 85 6.00 -17.00 -8.54
N LEU A 86 5.22 -16.06 -7.99
CA LEU A 86 4.88 -16.03 -6.56
C LEU A 86 4.18 -17.32 -6.12
N LYS A 87 3.17 -17.79 -6.87
CA LYS A 87 2.51 -19.08 -6.61
C LYS A 87 3.49 -20.25 -6.59
N ARG A 88 4.39 -20.31 -7.56
CA ARG A 88 5.42 -21.36 -7.62
C ARG A 88 6.41 -21.26 -6.46
N ARG A 89 6.78 -20.06 -6.02
CA ARG A 89 7.62 -19.86 -4.83
C ARG A 89 6.91 -20.34 -3.56
N VAL A 90 5.60 -20.09 -3.41
CA VAL A 90 4.80 -20.63 -2.30
C VAL A 90 4.76 -22.16 -2.34
N GLU A 91 4.50 -22.76 -3.52
CA GLU A 91 4.50 -24.21 -3.71
C GLU A 91 5.86 -24.82 -3.35
N LEU A 92 6.96 -24.23 -3.83
CA LEU A 92 8.33 -24.66 -3.52
C LEU A 92 8.58 -24.62 -2.01
N GLY A 93 8.02 -23.64 -1.30
CA GLY A 93 8.11 -23.54 0.15
C GLY A 93 7.55 -24.76 0.87
N PHE A 94 6.36 -25.21 0.48
CA PHE A 94 5.78 -26.43 1.04
C PHE A 94 6.63 -27.67 0.75
N LYS A 95 7.20 -27.78 -0.45
CA LYS A 95 8.12 -28.87 -0.80
C LYS A 95 9.43 -28.80 0.00
N GLU A 96 9.96 -27.61 0.24
CA GLU A 96 11.16 -27.42 1.06
C GLU A 96 10.92 -27.80 2.52
N ILE A 97 9.75 -27.50 3.08
CA ILE A 97 9.38 -27.91 4.44
C ILE A 97 9.39 -29.44 4.55
N GLU A 98 8.82 -30.15 3.58
CA GLU A 98 8.82 -31.61 3.53
C GLU A 98 10.23 -32.18 3.35
N ARG A 99 10.99 -31.66 2.37
CA ARG A 99 12.37 -32.09 2.08
C ARG A 99 13.31 -31.88 3.28
N LEU A 100 13.06 -30.86 4.09
CA LEU A 100 13.89 -30.47 5.23
C LEU A 100 13.31 -30.94 6.57
N ALA A 101 12.29 -31.82 6.60
CA ALA A 101 11.61 -32.23 7.84
C ALA A 101 12.57 -32.71 8.95
N ASP A 102 13.65 -33.40 8.59
CA ASP A 102 14.67 -33.90 9.53
C ASP A 102 15.69 -32.83 9.97
N LYS A 103 15.59 -31.60 9.45
CA LYS A 103 16.48 -30.46 9.71
C LYS A 103 15.66 -29.28 10.27
N PRO A 104 15.36 -29.27 11.58
CA PRO A 104 14.39 -28.33 12.17
C PRO A 104 14.70 -26.84 11.95
N GLY A 105 15.98 -26.45 11.94
CA GLY A 105 16.39 -25.06 11.64
C GLY A 105 16.02 -24.64 10.20
N PRO A 106 16.59 -25.29 9.17
CA PRO A 106 16.22 -25.07 7.77
C PRO A 106 14.72 -25.22 7.47
N ALA A 107 14.02 -26.20 8.06
CA ALA A 107 12.57 -26.36 7.88
C ALA A 107 11.77 -25.17 8.45
N SER A 108 12.16 -24.65 9.62
CA SER A 108 11.57 -23.44 10.19
C SER A 108 11.78 -22.24 9.26
N LEU A 109 12.98 -22.10 8.68
CA LEU A 109 13.29 -21.02 7.75
C LEU A 109 12.54 -21.16 6.42
N ALA A 110 12.41 -22.38 5.88
CA ALA A 110 11.57 -22.67 4.71
C ALA A 110 10.11 -22.29 4.97
N SER A 111 9.59 -22.59 6.16
CA SER A 111 8.24 -22.20 6.58
C SER A 111 8.07 -20.68 6.61
N ARG A 112 9.08 -19.93 7.08
CA ARG A 112 9.07 -18.46 7.08
C ARG A 112 9.11 -17.89 5.67
N TYR A 113 9.92 -18.45 4.77
CA TYR A 113 9.94 -18.03 3.37
C TYR A 113 8.62 -18.34 2.65
N ALA A 114 8.04 -19.53 2.89
CA ALA A 114 6.74 -19.89 2.34
C ALA A 114 5.64 -18.91 2.78
N ALA A 115 5.59 -18.58 4.07
CA ALA A 115 4.68 -17.57 4.61
C ALA A 115 4.94 -16.20 3.98
N ARG A 116 6.22 -15.78 3.89
CA ARG A 116 6.58 -14.49 3.28
C ARG A 116 6.12 -14.38 1.83
N TYR A 117 6.35 -15.40 1.00
CA TYR A 117 5.88 -15.37 -0.39
C TYR A 117 4.36 -15.47 -0.50
N ALA A 118 3.69 -16.12 0.45
CA ALA A 118 2.22 -16.12 0.52
C ALA A 118 1.70 -14.71 0.85
N ASP A 119 2.30 -14.02 1.82
CA ASP A 119 1.96 -12.63 2.14
C ASP A 119 2.21 -11.70 0.95
N MET A 120 3.30 -11.89 0.21
CA MET A 120 3.60 -11.12 -1.01
C MET A 120 2.62 -11.43 -2.15
N LEU A 121 2.18 -12.68 -2.30
CA LEU A 121 1.14 -13.06 -3.25
C LEU A 121 -0.19 -12.43 -2.88
N ASP A 122 -0.57 -12.49 -1.61
CA ASP A 122 -1.78 -11.86 -1.10
C ASP A 122 -1.74 -10.35 -1.34
N LEU A 123 -0.63 -9.68 -0.98
CA LEU A 123 -0.43 -8.26 -1.22
C LEU A 123 -0.50 -7.91 -2.71
N PHE A 124 0.16 -8.69 -3.56
CA PHE A 124 0.12 -8.54 -5.02
C PHE A 124 -1.31 -8.65 -5.54
N ASP A 125 -2.09 -9.61 -5.03
CA ASP A 125 -3.48 -9.82 -5.41
C ASP A 125 -4.37 -8.64 -4.96
N VAL A 126 -4.21 -8.15 -3.73
CA VAL A 126 -4.93 -6.97 -3.20
C VAL A 126 -4.76 -5.76 -4.10
N MET A 127 -3.55 -5.55 -4.59
CA MET A 127 -3.23 -4.42 -5.45
C MET A 127 -3.47 -4.69 -6.93
N ASP A 128 -3.93 -5.89 -7.31
CA ASP A 128 -4.02 -6.34 -8.71
C ASP A 128 -2.68 -6.18 -9.47
N GLY A 129 -1.57 -6.35 -8.75
CA GLY A 129 -0.21 -6.07 -9.21
C GLY A 129 0.13 -4.59 -9.47
N GLN A 130 -0.79 -3.65 -9.21
CA GLN A 130 -0.66 -2.25 -9.62
C GLN A 130 0.13 -1.41 -8.60
N MET A 131 1.38 -1.11 -8.96
CA MET A 131 2.30 -0.31 -8.14
C MET A 131 1.98 1.20 -8.17
N ILE A 132 1.63 1.74 -9.34
CA ILE A 132 1.46 3.18 -9.56
C ILE A 132 0.39 3.82 -8.66
N PRO A 133 -0.82 3.24 -8.48
CA PRO A 133 -1.82 3.80 -7.57
C PRO A 133 -1.33 3.89 -6.12
N ARG A 134 -0.54 2.91 -5.64
CA ARG A 134 0.04 2.93 -4.28
C ARG A 134 1.06 4.06 -4.13
N LEU A 135 1.96 4.22 -5.09
CA LEU A 135 2.92 5.33 -5.08
C LEU A 135 2.22 6.70 -5.12
N ARG A 136 1.14 6.84 -5.90
CA ARG A 136 0.33 8.06 -5.92
C ARG A 136 -0.25 8.36 -4.53
N LEU A 137 -0.84 7.36 -3.87
CA LEU A 137 -1.37 7.49 -2.52
C LEU A 137 -0.29 7.96 -1.53
N TYR A 138 0.91 7.38 -1.59
CA TYR A 138 2.01 7.77 -0.70
C TYR A 138 2.48 9.21 -0.95
N ALA A 139 2.47 9.65 -2.21
CA ALA A 139 2.80 11.03 -2.57
C ALA A 139 1.73 12.03 -2.10
N GLU A 140 0.45 11.72 -2.30
CA GLU A 140 -0.68 12.53 -1.81
C GLU A 140 -0.66 12.68 -0.28
N ARG A 141 -0.16 11.67 0.43
CA ARG A 141 0.01 11.67 1.88
C ARG A 141 1.35 12.25 2.36
N SER A 142 2.16 12.79 1.44
CA SER A 142 3.47 13.36 1.72
C SER A 142 4.44 12.39 2.42
N LEU A 143 4.23 11.07 2.27
CA LEU A 143 5.14 10.04 2.75
C LEU A 143 6.32 9.86 1.78
N ILE A 144 6.07 10.04 0.48
CA ILE A 144 7.13 10.08 -0.54
C ILE A 144 7.04 11.36 -1.39
N GLN A 145 8.19 11.90 -1.78
CA GLN A 145 8.30 12.82 -2.92
C GLN A 145 8.71 12.02 -4.15
N LEU A 146 7.85 11.99 -5.17
CA LEU A 146 8.15 11.31 -6.44
C LEU A 146 8.92 12.22 -7.40
N ILE A 147 9.96 11.67 -8.03
CA ILE A 147 10.66 12.28 -9.17
C ILE A 147 10.87 11.23 -10.28
N PRO A 148 10.95 11.62 -11.56
CA PRO A 148 11.31 10.71 -12.65
C PRO A 148 12.83 10.55 -12.77
N SER A 149 13.23 9.60 -13.61
CA SER A 149 14.51 9.63 -14.34
C SER A 149 14.24 9.86 -15.84
N ALA A 150 15.29 10.02 -16.66
CA ALA A 150 15.14 10.10 -18.12
C ALA A 150 14.53 8.81 -18.69
N ALA A 151 13.80 8.90 -19.81
CA ALA A 151 12.83 7.88 -20.26
C ALA A 151 13.38 6.45 -20.26
N ALA A 152 14.49 6.22 -20.97
CA ALA A 152 15.16 4.93 -21.04
C ALA A 152 16.49 4.92 -20.26
N HIS A 153 16.61 5.76 -19.23
CA HIS A 153 17.81 5.85 -18.38
C HIS A 153 19.16 5.98 -19.13
N PRO A 154 19.30 6.91 -20.11
CA PRO A 154 20.55 7.07 -20.84
C PRO A 154 21.62 7.85 -20.07
N PHE A 155 22.91 7.60 -20.34
CA PHE A 155 23.97 8.48 -19.84
C PHE A 155 24.03 9.77 -20.67
N LEU A 156 23.20 10.75 -20.27
CA LEU A 156 22.95 12.00 -21.01
C LEU A 156 24.20 12.80 -21.43
N PRO A 157 25.28 12.90 -20.62
CA PRO A 157 26.43 13.73 -21.00
C PRO A 157 27.14 13.34 -22.30
N LEU A 158 26.93 12.11 -22.80
CA LEU A 158 27.59 11.60 -24.02
C LEU A 158 26.74 11.73 -25.29
N PHE A 159 25.59 12.40 -25.21
CA PHE A 159 24.72 12.62 -26.36
C PHE A 159 25.39 13.56 -27.37
N LYS A 160 25.17 13.30 -28.67
CA LYS A 160 25.69 14.18 -29.73
C LYS A 160 24.82 15.40 -29.92
N THR A 161 23.51 15.25 -29.70
CA THR A 161 22.51 16.24 -30.05
C THR A 161 21.65 16.62 -28.84
N GLU A 162 21.42 17.92 -28.67
CA GLU A 162 20.54 18.43 -27.61
C GLU A 162 19.10 17.95 -27.79
N GLU A 163 18.65 17.74 -29.04
CA GLU A 163 17.31 17.27 -29.34
C GLU A 163 17.06 15.83 -28.86
N ALA A 164 18.04 14.95 -28.96
CA ALA A 164 17.92 13.59 -28.44
C ALA A 164 17.85 13.58 -26.91
N ALA A 165 18.64 14.43 -26.23
CA ALA A 165 18.57 14.60 -24.78
C ALA A 165 17.22 15.21 -24.36
N TYR A 166 16.75 16.22 -25.10
CA TYR A 166 15.43 16.81 -24.91
C TYR A 166 14.31 15.78 -25.07
N ALA A 167 14.38 14.91 -26.08
CA ALA A 167 13.37 13.86 -26.29
C ALA A 167 13.28 12.87 -25.12
N GLN A 168 14.42 12.45 -24.56
CA GLN A 168 14.48 11.57 -23.38
C GLN A 168 13.85 12.22 -22.15
N LEU A 169 14.18 13.50 -21.90
CA LEU A 169 13.69 14.25 -20.74
C LEU A 169 12.23 14.69 -20.89
N TYR A 170 11.82 15.10 -22.09
CA TYR A 170 10.43 15.45 -22.41
C TYR A 170 9.50 14.24 -22.24
N THR A 171 9.92 13.08 -22.75
CA THR A 171 9.17 11.83 -22.58
C THR A 171 9.06 11.46 -21.11
N ALA A 172 10.14 11.62 -20.33
CA ALA A 172 10.09 11.39 -18.89
C ALA A 172 9.07 12.27 -18.16
N VAL A 173 9.05 13.57 -18.43
CA VAL A 173 8.07 14.50 -17.82
C VAL A 173 6.64 14.17 -18.24
N THR A 174 6.44 13.81 -19.52
CA THR A 174 5.12 13.47 -20.07
C THR A 174 4.59 12.18 -19.46
N GLU A 175 5.41 11.13 -19.40
CA GLU A 175 5.02 9.87 -18.77
C GLU A 175 4.80 10.06 -17.27
N PHE A 176 5.65 10.81 -16.57
CA PHE A 176 5.42 11.11 -15.15
C PHE A 176 4.06 11.77 -14.91
N ARG A 177 3.71 12.80 -15.69
CA ARG A 177 2.39 13.45 -15.61
C ARG A 177 1.24 12.49 -15.91
N ARG A 178 1.39 11.62 -16.92
CA ARG A 178 0.39 10.60 -17.25
C ARG A 178 0.12 9.66 -16.08
N HIS A 179 1.16 9.23 -15.37
CA HIS A 179 1.04 8.28 -14.27
C HIS A 179 0.62 8.91 -12.94
N PHE A 180 1.02 10.15 -12.64
CA PHE A 180 0.80 10.74 -11.31
C PHE A 180 -0.13 11.95 -11.29
N GLY A 181 -0.46 12.54 -12.44
CA GLY A 181 -1.41 13.65 -12.54
C GLY A 181 -0.81 15.03 -12.21
N PHE A 182 0.48 15.12 -11.90
CA PHE A 182 1.17 16.39 -11.63
C PHE A 182 2.54 16.45 -12.31
N ALA A 183 3.08 17.66 -12.46
CA ALA A 183 4.41 17.87 -13.05
C ALA A 183 5.53 17.60 -12.03
N PRO A 184 6.62 16.93 -12.43
CA PRO A 184 7.76 16.73 -11.53
C PRO A 184 8.54 18.04 -11.35
N SER A 185 8.98 18.30 -10.12
CA SER A 185 9.78 19.48 -9.77
C SER A 185 11.29 19.26 -9.87
N GLY A 186 11.74 18.01 -9.93
CA GLY A 186 13.14 17.63 -10.02
C GLY A 186 13.27 16.29 -10.73
N ILE A 187 14.51 15.86 -10.95
CA ILE A 187 14.83 14.66 -11.71
C ILE A 187 16.01 13.93 -11.08
N TRP A 188 16.00 12.61 -11.16
CA TRP A 188 17.21 11.80 -11.05
C TRP A 188 17.87 11.72 -12.42
N LEU A 189 18.99 12.40 -12.61
CA LEU A 189 19.76 12.21 -13.85
C LEU A 189 20.35 10.80 -13.82
N PRO A 190 20.21 9.99 -14.89
CA PRO A 190 20.80 8.66 -14.94
C PRO A 190 22.25 8.71 -14.55
N GLU A 191 22.60 7.89 -13.55
CA GLU A 191 23.95 7.77 -13.03
C GLU A 191 24.52 9.03 -12.36
N CYS A 192 23.64 9.94 -11.92
CA CYS A 192 24.00 11.32 -11.59
C CYS A 192 24.85 11.99 -12.71
N GLY A 193 24.70 11.52 -13.95
CA GLY A 193 25.43 11.93 -15.13
C GLY A 193 25.01 13.35 -15.52
N TYR A 194 25.91 14.30 -15.31
CA TYR A 194 25.63 15.71 -15.48
C TYR A 194 26.72 16.40 -16.30
N ALA A 195 26.29 17.31 -17.15
CA ALA A 195 27.11 18.29 -17.83
C ALA A 195 26.34 19.61 -17.93
N SER A 196 27.04 20.75 -17.83
CA SER A 196 26.42 22.09 -17.77
C SER A 196 25.52 22.42 -18.97
N TRP A 197 25.77 21.82 -20.14
CA TRP A 197 24.94 22.01 -21.33
C TRP A 197 23.52 21.43 -21.20
N LEU A 198 23.25 20.57 -20.20
CA LEU A 198 21.91 20.05 -19.93
C LEU A 198 20.99 21.07 -19.23
N GLU A 199 21.53 22.07 -18.53
CA GLU A 199 20.74 23.00 -17.72
C GLU A 199 19.63 23.74 -18.49
N PRO A 200 19.86 24.25 -19.72
CA PRO A 200 18.79 24.89 -20.51
C PRO A 200 17.63 23.93 -20.79
N ILE A 201 17.91 22.65 -21.04
CA ILE A 201 16.89 21.62 -21.30
C ILE A 201 16.08 21.36 -20.03
N LEU A 202 16.75 21.14 -18.90
CA LEU A 202 16.11 20.92 -17.60
C LEU A 202 15.20 22.09 -17.23
N ARG A 203 15.70 23.33 -17.38
CA ARG A 203 14.93 24.55 -17.12
C ARG A 203 13.70 24.66 -17.99
N LYS A 204 13.83 24.40 -19.31
CA LYS A 204 12.71 24.43 -20.24
C LYS A 204 11.60 23.46 -19.85
N LEU A 205 11.96 22.30 -19.28
CA LEU A 205 11.01 21.27 -18.84
C LEU A 205 10.47 21.49 -17.41
N GLY A 206 10.89 22.57 -16.73
CA GLY A 206 10.46 22.88 -15.36
C GLY A 206 11.12 22.01 -14.28
N LEU A 207 12.24 21.34 -14.61
CA LEU A 207 13.00 20.52 -13.66
C LEU A 207 13.99 21.42 -12.91
N ARG A 208 13.70 21.67 -11.64
CA ARG A 208 14.39 22.70 -10.83
C ARG A 208 15.53 22.16 -9.99
N PHE A 209 15.48 20.88 -9.60
CA PHE A 209 16.55 20.25 -8.81
C PHE A 209 16.97 18.87 -9.34
N THR A 210 18.19 18.48 -8.98
CA THR A 210 18.73 17.13 -9.17
C THR A 210 19.63 16.72 -8.00
N ILE A 211 19.93 15.43 -7.89
CA ILE A 211 20.94 14.88 -6.99
C ILE A 211 22.20 14.58 -7.80
N LEU A 212 23.34 15.11 -7.37
CA LEU A 212 24.64 14.87 -7.98
C LEU A 212 25.63 14.26 -6.98
N GLU A 213 26.72 13.74 -7.50
CA GLU A 213 27.91 13.39 -6.74
C GLU A 213 28.90 14.57 -6.72
N ALA A 214 29.80 14.59 -5.75
CA ALA A 214 30.95 15.50 -5.77
C ALA A 214 31.77 15.31 -7.06
N SER A 215 32.15 16.42 -7.70
CA SER A 215 32.92 16.37 -8.95
C SER A 215 34.29 15.69 -8.76
N PRO A 216 34.94 15.21 -9.82
CA PRO A 216 36.32 14.69 -9.72
C PRO A 216 37.28 15.67 -9.05
N ASP A 217 37.13 16.97 -9.33
CA ASP A 217 37.92 18.04 -8.72
C ASP A 217 37.63 18.19 -7.23
N ASP A 218 36.36 18.14 -6.82
CA ASP A 218 35.95 18.17 -5.40
C ASP A 218 36.46 16.95 -4.63
N LYS A 219 36.44 15.77 -5.27
CA LYS A 219 36.96 14.52 -4.72
C LYS A 219 38.48 14.59 -4.56
N ALA A 220 39.20 15.08 -5.58
CA ALA A 220 40.64 15.27 -5.55
C ALA A 220 41.08 16.31 -4.51
N ALA A 221 40.31 17.39 -4.35
CA ALA A 221 40.55 18.41 -3.35
C ALA A 221 40.14 17.97 -1.92
N GLY A 222 39.38 16.89 -1.78
CA GLY A 222 38.86 16.40 -0.50
C GLY A 222 37.84 17.33 0.15
N THR A 223 37.23 18.23 -0.63
CA THR A 223 36.38 19.34 -0.16
C THR A 223 35.00 18.89 0.29
N VAL A 224 34.49 17.76 -0.21
CA VAL A 224 33.15 17.24 0.11
C VAL A 224 33.21 15.74 0.42
N ARG A 225 33.35 15.40 1.70
CA ARG A 225 33.32 14.00 2.21
C ARG A 225 32.20 13.75 3.23
N GLY A 226 31.27 14.68 3.38
CA GLY A 226 30.21 14.64 4.38
C GLY A 226 29.07 15.57 3.96
N PRO A 227 28.16 15.92 4.88
CA PRO A 227 27.01 16.76 4.56
C PRO A 227 27.43 18.12 4.00
N ALA A 228 26.85 18.49 2.87
CA ALA A 228 27.09 19.77 2.20
C ALA A 228 25.81 20.60 2.19
N ALA A 229 25.96 21.93 2.14
CA ALA A 229 24.83 22.81 1.89
C ALA A 229 24.42 22.68 0.42
N PRO A 230 23.12 22.47 0.11
CA PRO A 230 22.64 22.52 -1.26
C PRO A 230 22.94 23.87 -1.90
N TYR A 231 23.28 23.86 -3.19
CA TYR A 231 23.66 25.05 -3.94
C TYR A 231 22.85 25.20 -5.23
N VAL A 232 22.84 26.41 -5.79
CA VAL A 232 22.26 26.72 -7.09
C VAL A 232 23.38 27.05 -8.07
N THR A 233 23.35 26.42 -9.25
CA THR A 233 24.29 26.68 -10.35
C THR A 233 24.04 28.07 -10.95
N PRO A 234 24.98 28.62 -11.75
CA PRO A 234 24.74 29.86 -12.48
C PRO A 234 23.54 29.81 -13.43
N GLY A 235 23.18 28.62 -13.95
CA GLY A 235 21.97 28.41 -14.75
C GLY A 235 20.70 28.14 -13.92
N GLY A 236 20.76 28.24 -12.59
CA GLY A 236 19.57 28.17 -11.73
C GLY A 236 19.12 26.76 -11.34
N LEU A 237 19.91 25.73 -11.64
CA LEU A 237 19.64 24.35 -11.20
C LEU A 237 20.01 24.20 -9.72
N GLN A 238 19.09 23.71 -8.90
CA GLN A 238 19.33 23.37 -7.51
C GLN A 238 20.00 21.98 -7.42
N VAL A 239 21.15 21.90 -6.76
CA VAL A 239 21.95 20.68 -6.65
C VAL A 239 22.03 20.24 -5.19
N PHE A 240 21.70 18.97 -4.98
CA PHE A 240 21.89 18.25 -3.73
C PHE A 240 23.03 17.25 -3.92
N THR A 241 24.16 17.48 -3.25
CA THR A 241 25.35 16.63 -3.38
C THR A 241 25.29 15.45 -2.42
N ARG A 242 25.56 14.23 -2.90
CA ARG A 242 25.56 13.00 -2.10
C ARG A 242 26.58 13.07 -0.95
N ASP A 243 26.17 12.58 0.22
CA ASP A 243 27.07 12.34 1.34
C ASP A 243 27.74 10.96 1.18
N ALA A 244 28.97 10.96 0.70
CA ALA A 244 29.74 9.73 0.49
C ALA A 244 30.02 8.96 1.79
N ALA A 245 30.19 9.64 2.93
CA ALA A 245 30.47 9.00 4.22
C ALA A 245 29.26 8.26 4.75
N ALA A 246 28.09 8.92 4.76
CA ALA A 246 26.84 8.28 5.16
C ALA A 246 26.49 7.13 4.21
N SER A 247 26.66 7.34 2.90
CA SER A 247 26.35 6.32 1.90
C SER A 247 27.22 5.06 2.04
N ALA A 248 28.51 5.21 2.38
CA ALA A 248 29.44 4.09 2.53
C ALA A 248 29.03 3.09 3.64
N LEU A 249 28.35 3.56 4.70
CA LEU A 249 27.84 2.69 5.77
C LEU A 249 26.83 1.64 5.28
N VAL A 250 26.15 1.93 4.17
CA VAL A 250 25.14 1.05 3.57
C VAL A 250 25.72 0.37 2.33
N TRP A 251 26.47 1.09 1.49
CA TRP A 251 26.95 0.57 0.21
C TRP A 251 28.26 -0.21 0.23
N SER A 252 29.12 -0.03 1.24
CA SER A 252 30.42 -0.72 1.24
C SER A 252 30.26 -2.22 1.44
N ARG A 253 30.77 -3.02 0.51
CA ARG A 253 30.78 -4.50 0.63
C ARG A 253 31.62 -4.98 1.80
N GLU A 254 32.73 -4.30 2.07
CA GLU A 254 33.71 -4.68 3.08
C GLU A 254 33.36 -4.16 4.48
N SER A 255 32.82 -2.93 4.56
CA SER A 255 32.64 -2.20 5.81
C SER A 255 31.21 -1.73 6.08
N GLY A 256 30.32 -1.89 5.10
CA GLY A 256 28.92 -1.51 5.19
C GLY A 256 28.06 -2.58 5.87
N TYR A 257 26.86 -2.19 6.27
CA TYR A 257 25.92 -3.05 6.97
C TYR A 257 25.62 -4.35 6.22
N PRO A 258 25.32 -4.38 4.91
CA PRO A 258 24.93 -5.60 4.22
C PRO A 258 25.97 -6.72 4.26
N GLY A 259 27.26 -6.39 4.40
CA GLY A 259 28.35 -7.35 4.51
C GLY A 259 28.45 -8.04 5.89
N HIS A 260 27.60 -7.68 6.85
CA HIS A 260 27.70 -8.23 8.20
C HIS A 260 27.50 -9.76 8.23
N PRO A 261 28.33 -10.53 8.97
CA PRO A 261 28.31 -12.00 8.97
C PRO A 261 26.98 -12.66 9.37
N ASP A 262 26.08 -11.92 10.02
CA ASP A 262 24.78 -12.40 10.48
C ASP A 262 23.64 -12.18 9.47
N TYR A 263 23.87 -11.40 8.41
CA TYR A 263 22.88 -11.21 7.34
C TYR A 263 22.85 -12.36 6.34
N ARG A 264 21.71 -12.50 5.66
CA ARG A 264 21.48 -13.56 4.67
C ARG A 264 22.49 -13.48 3.52
N GLU A 265 23.10 -14.60 3.19
CA GLU A 265 24.03 -14.73 2.07
C GLU A 265 23.27 -14.68 0.75
N TYR A 266 23.64 -13.73 -0.12
CA TYR A 266 22.98 -13.52 -1.40
C TYR A 266 23.29 -14.65 -2.39
N TYR A 267 24.54 -15.12 -2.45
CA TYR A 267 25.01 -16.05 -3.49
C TYR A 267 24.68 -17.53 -3.24
N ARG A 268 23.96 -17.85 -2.15
CA ARG A 268 23.63 -19.23 -1.76
C ARG A 268 22.12 -19.46 -1.82
N ASP A 269 21.66 -19.94 -2.98
CA ASP A 269 20.25 -20.24 -3.26
C ASP A 269 20.09 -21.67 -3.80
N ILE A 270 19.04 -22.37 -3.41
CA ILE A 270 18.79 -23.76 -3.81
C ILE A 270 18.65 -23.95 -5.33
N GLY A 271 18.27 -22.90 -6.06
CA GLY A 271 18.23 -22.89 -7.53
C GLY A 271 19.59 -23.16 -8.18
N TYR A 272 20.68 -22.79 -7.50
CA TYR A 272 22.06 -23.04 -7.96
C TYR A 272 22.70 -24.26 -7.29
N GLU A 273 22.27 -24.61 -6.07
CA GLU A 273 22.86 -25.71 -5.29
C GLU A 273 22.32 -27.09 -5.68
N LEU A 274 21.00 -27.25 -5.79
CA LEU A 274 20.36 -28.55 -6.00
C LEU A 274 20.45 -28.99 -7.48
N GLY A 275 20.68 -28.08 -8.43
CA GLY A 275 20.69 -28.39 -9.86
C GLY A 275 21.93 -29.14 -10.38
N ARG A 276 22.95 -29.40 -9.54
CA ARG A 276 24.28 -29.91 -9.98
C ARG A 276 24.67 -31.28 -9.42
N GLY A 277 23.87 -31.86 -8.52
CA GLY A 277 24.21 -33.08 -7.79
C GLY A 277 23.67 -34.34 -8.45
N THR A 278 22.36 -34.59 -8.29
CA THR A 278 21.70 -35.83 -8.71
C THR A 278 20.54 -35.60 -9.69
N PRO A 279 20.16 -36.59 -10.54
CA PRO A 279 18.98 -36.47 -11.40
C PRO A 279 17.68 -36.19 -10.63
N ALA A 280 17.57 -36.67 -9.39
CA ALA A 280 16.42 -36.41 -8.53
C ALA A 280 16.35 -34.94 -8.08
N GLU A 281 17.47 -34.35 -7.68
CA GLU A 281 17.53 -32.92 -7.33
C GLU A 281 17.32 -32.02 -8.55
N GLN A 282 17.84 -32.41 -9.71
CA GLN A 282 17.57 -31.71 -10.97
C GLN A 282 16.08 -31.74 -11.32
N ALA A 283 15.42 -32.90 -11.21
CA ALA A 283 13.98 -33.03 -11.44
C ALA A 283 13.15 -32.22 -10.43
N TYR A 284 13.60 -32.15 -9.18
CA TYR A 284 12.96 -31.38 -8.11
C TYR A 284 12.97 -29.88 -8.39
N ILE A 285 14.12 -29.31 -8.76
CA ILE A 285 14.29 -27.86 -8.93
C ILE A 285 13.83 -27.36 -10.30
N ARG A 286 13.77 -28.24 -11.32
CA ARG A 286 13.44 -27.92 -12.72
C ARG A 286 12.21 -27.01 -12.94
N PRO A 287 11.09 -27.15 -12.20
CA PRO A 287 9.91 -26.30 -12.38
C PRO A 287 10.06 -24.85 -11.87
N TYR A 288 11.12 -24.60 -11.08
CA TYR A 288 11.33 -23.35 -10.33
C TYR A 288 12.52 -22.52 -10.85
N VAL A 289 13.23 -23.03 -11.84
CA VAL A 289 14.28 -22.31 -12.59
C VAL A 289 13.78 -21.95 -13.98
N LEU A 290 14.64 -21.41 -14.84
CA LEU A 290 14.21 -20.98 -16.17
C LEU A 290 13.69 -22.14 -17.04
N PRO A 291 12.76 -21.88 -17.98
CA PRO A 291 12.15 -22.92 -18.80
C PRO A 291 13.12 -23.73 -19.66
N ASP A 292 14.28 -23.16 -20.02
CA ASP A 292 15.37 -23.84 -20.74
C ASP A 292 16.25 -24.73 -19.83
N GLY A 293 16.04 -24.67 -18.51
CA GLY A 293 16.83 -25.39 -17.51
C GLY A 293 18.00 -24.57 -16.95
N THR A 294 18.19 -23.33 -17.39
CA THR A 294 19.19 -22.43 -16.84
C THR A 294 18.88 -22.15 -15.36
N PRO A 295 19.84 -22.35 -14.43
CA PRO A 295 19.65 -22.06 -13.01
C PRO A 295 19.28 -20.59 -12.76
N ALA A 296 18.33 -20.37 -11.85
CA ALA A 296 17.90 -19.03 -11.42
C ALA A 296 17.60 -19.04 -9.93
N ALA A 297 17.66 -17.88 -9.27
CA ALA A 297 17.42 -17.81 -7.85
C ALA A 297 15.94 -18.09 -7.54
N THR A 298 15.70 -18.97 -6.58
CA THR A 298 14.34 -19.31 -6.13
C THR A 298 13.86 -18.42 -4.99
N GLY A 299 14.80 -17.73 -4.34
CA GLY A 299 14.56 -16.93 -3.15
C GLY A 299 14.61 -17.73 -1.84
N TYR A 300 14.86 -19.04 -1.90
CA TYR A 300 15.08 -19.92 -0.75
C TYR A 300 16.58 -20.04 -0.46
N LYS A 301 17.05 -19.22 0.48
CA LYS A 301 18.47 -19.06 0.85
C LYS A 301 18.69 -19.36 2.33
N TYR A 302 19.54 -20.34 2.66
CA TYR A 302 19.65 -20.85 4.05
C TYR A 302 20.97 -20.50 4.75
N CYS A 303 21.87 -19.79 4.09
CA CYS A 303 23.18 -19.44 4.60
C CYS A 303 23.28 -17.95 4.96
N ARG A 304 24.19 -17.60 5.87
CA ARG A 304 24.61 -16.22 6.17
C ARG A 304 26.02 -15.93 5.65
N VAL A 305 26.38 -14.66 5.55
CA VAL A 305 27.60 -14.19 4.84
C VAL A 305 28.92 -14.84 5.33
N THR A 306 29.06 -15.20 6.61
CA THR A 306 30.21 -15.92 7.22
C THR A 306 31.57 -15.87 6.47
N GLY A 307 32.39 -14.84 6.72
CA GLY A 307 33.81 -14.77 6.37
C GLY A 307 34.17 -14.50 4.88
N PHE A 308 35.03 -13.50 4.64
CA PHE A 308 35.71 -13.26 3.35
C PHE A 308 36.94 -14.18 3.13
N ALA A 309 37.31 -14.97 4.15
CA ALA A 309 38.52 -15.78 4.18
C ALA A 309 38.29 -17.21 3.66
N ALA A 310 37.97 -17.32 2.37
CA ALA A 310 38.34 -18.47 1.56
C ALA A 310 38.24 -18.01 0.12
N GLY A 311 39.39 -17.91 -0.56
CA GLY A 311 39.41 -17.82 -2.02
C GLY A 311 38.57 -18.96 -2.62
N GLU A 312 38.21 -18.80 -3.89
CA GLU A 312 37.28 -19.60 -4.70
C GLU A 312 37.57 -21.12 -4.81
N SER A 313 38.34 -21.69 -3.89
CA SER A 313 38.55 -23.11 -3.66
C SER A 313 38.86 -23.34 -2.17
N GLY A 314 37.87 -23.76 -1.35
CA GLY A 314 38.17 -24.08 0.05
C GLY A 314 36.98 -24.53 0.88
N ALA A 315 36.93 -25.85 1.10
CA ALA A 315 36.27 -26.71 2.10
C ALA A 315 35.70 -26.17 3.45
N GLY A 316 35.35 -24.89 3.62
CA GLY A 316 34.66 -24.35 4.80
C GLY A 316 33.23 -23.89 4.46
N GLY A 317 32.22 -24.60 4.94
CA GLY A 317 30.82 -24.28 4.65
C GLY A 317 30.37 -22.95 5.28
N LYS A 318 29.61 -22.13 4.53
CA LYS A 318 28.86 -20.98 5.06
C LYS A 318 27.94 -21.45 6.19
N ALA A 319 27.79 -20.65 7.25
CA ALA A 319 26.98 -21.03 8.40
C ALA A 319 25.47 -20.81 8.13
N PRO A 320 24.58 -21.48 8.89
CA PRO A 320 23.13 -21.28 8.78
C PRO A 320 22.71 -19.84 9.09
N TYR A 321 21.72 -19.35 8.35
CA TYR A 321 21.08 -18.05 8.57
C TYR A 321 20.07 -18.08 9.72
N ASP A 322 20.08 -17.05 10.57
CA ASP A 322 19.14 -16.85 11.68
C ASP A 322 18.39 -15.52 11.46
N ALA A 323 17.13 -15.65 11.03
CA ALA A 323 16.28 -14.50 10.72
C ALA A 323 15.99 -13.61 11.94
N GLY A 324 15.91 -14.18 13.15
CA GLY A 324 15.63 -13.41 14.37
C GLY A 324 16.79 -12.48 14.71
N ARG A 325 18.00 -13.05 14.74
CA ARG A 325 19.23 -12.28 15.01
C ARG A 325 19.50 -11.21 13.95
N ALA A 326 19.30 -11.55 12.67
CA ALA A 326 19.46 -10.61 11.57
C ALA A 326 18.47 -9.44 11.66
N SER A 327 17.22 -9.71 12.07
CA SER A 327 16.20 -8.67 12.26
C SER A 327 16.54 -7.70 13.39
N GLU A 328 17.01 -8.22 14.53
CA GLU A 328 17.47 -7.39 15.65
C GLU A 328 18.68 -6.52 15.25
N LEU A 329 19.60 -7.10 14.48
CA LEU A 329 20.78 -6.38 13.98
C LEU A 329 20.41 -5.26 13.00
N ALA A 330 19.46 -5.50 12.09
CA ALA A 330 18.95 -4.47 11.18
C ALA A 330 18.42 -3.26 11.95
N ALA A 331 17.69 -3.50 13.05
CA ALA A 331 17.22 -2.42 13.92
C ALA A 331 18.37 -1.65 14.60
N VAL A 332 19.43 -2.36 15.01
CA VAL A 332 20.64 -1.72 15.58
C VAL A 332 21.35 -0.87 14.53
N HIS A 333 21.54 -1.39 13.31
CA HIS A 333 22.17 -0.66 12.21
C HIS A 333 21.37 0.56 11.79
N ALA A 334 20.03 0.53 11.83
CA ALA A 334 19.18 1.68 11.55
C ALA A 334 19.41 2.82 12.56
N ARG A 335 19.44 2.49 13.86
CA ARG A 335 19.74 3.47 14.92
C ARG A 335 21.16 4.01 14.83
N HIS A 336 22.13 3.14 14.51
CA HIS A 336 23.51 3.56 14.31
C HIS A 336 23.66 4.50 13.12
N PHE A 337 22.99 4.21 12.00
CA PHE A 337 22.98 5.09 10.83
C PHE A 337 22.42 6.47 11.18
N LEU A 338 21.27 6.52 11.84
CA LEU A 338 20.64 7.77 12.28
C LEU A 338 21.56 8.60 13.20
N ALA A 339 22.29 7.94 14.10
CA ALA A 339 23.25 8.58 14.99
C ALA A 339 24.53 9.05 14.27
N SER A 340 24.86 8.44 13.13
CA SER A 340 26.05 8.76 12.33
C SER A 340 25.82 9.93 11.36
N LEU A 341 24.56 10.34 11.11
CA LEU A 341 24.23 11.48 10.27
C LEU A 341 24.89 12.76 10.82
N GLY A 342 25.77 13.37 10.02
CA GLY A 342 26.52 14.56 10.42
C GLY A 342 27.92 14.31 10.98
N ALA A 343 28.36 13.05 11.13
CA ALA A 343 29.72 12.73 11.51
C ALA A 343 30.67 12.77 10.28
N ALA A 344 31.86 13.37 10.43
CA ALA A 344 32.90 13.30 9.41
C ALA A 344 33.50 11.88 9.35
N ALA A 345 33.74 11.35 8.15
CA ALA A 345 34.34 10.02 7.99
C ALA A 345 35.73 9.92 8.65
N PRO A 346 36.08 8.76 9.26
CA PRO A 346 37.45 8.49 9.66
C PRO A 346 38.37 8.44 8.42
N PRO A 347 39.62 8.95 8.50
CA PRO A 347 40.55 8.91 7.39
C PRO A 347 40.87 7.45 7.03
N GLY A 348 40.42 6.99 5.85
CA GLY A 348 40.73 5.65 5.32
C GLY A 348 39.57 4.88 4.69
N SER A 349 38.31 5.31 4.85
CA SER A 349 37.14 4.56 4.32
C SER A 349 36.80 4.84 2.85
N ALA A 350 37.54 5.74 2.18
CA ALA A 350 37.19 6.27 0.86
C ALA A 350 37.65 5.42 -0.34
N ALA A 351 38.23 4.24 -0.11
CA ALA A 351 38.75 3.39 -1.20
C ALA A 351 37.87 2.18 -1.55
N ALA A 352 36.75 1.93 -0.85
CA ALA A 352 36.01 0.66 -0.94
C ALA A 352 34.49 0.81 -1.16
N ALA A 353 34.09 1.79 -1.99
CA ALA A 353 32.72 1.94 -2.46
C ALA A 353 32.61 1.49 -3.94
N ASP A 354 32.93 0.21 -4.21
CA ASP A 354 32.76 -0.39 -5.54
C ASP A 354 32.52 -1.90 -5.41
N PRO A 355 31.39 -2.45 -5.87
CA PRO A 355 31.26 -3.88 -6.13
C PRO A 355 30.95 -4.24 -7.59
N ALA A 356 30.92 -3.29 -8.54
CA ALA A 356 30.53 -3.60 -9.92
C ALA A 356 31.67 -4.15 -10.80
N ALA A 357 32.89 -4.33 -10.26
CA ALA A 357 34.03 -4.85 -11.03
C ALA A 357 34.91 -5.88 -10.31
N ASP A 358 34.61 -6.29 -9.06
CA ASP A 358 35.56 -7.07 -8.26
C ASP A 358 35.34 -8.59 -8.30
N SER A 359 35.34 -9.13 -9.53
CA SER A 359 35.59 -10.55 -9.82
C SER A 359 36.81 -10.78 -10.73
N ALA A 360 37.58 -9.74 -11.08
CA ALA A 360 38.66 -9.85 -12.07
C ALA A 360 40.01 -9.26 -11.62
N ARG A 361 40.75 -10.08 -10.87
CA ARG A 361 42.22 -10.28 -10.90
C ARG A 361 43.20 -9.17 -10.45
N GLN A 362 43.90 -9.51 -9.38
CA GLN A 362 45.37 -9.62 -9.22
C GLN A 362 46.33 -9.06 -10.31
N THR A 363 47.33 -8.32 -9.80
CA THR A 363 48.70 -8.00 -10.31
C THR A 363 48.90 -6.85 -11.31
N HIS A 364 49.44 -5.71 -10.84
CA HIS A 364 50.82 -5.22 -11.04
C HIS A 364 50.91 -3.70 -10.74
N ALA A 365 52.07 -3.25 -10.23
CA ALA A 365 52.30 -1.93 -9.64
C ALA A 365 53.24 -1.02 -10.47
N ALA A 366 53.19 0.30 -10.17
CA ALA A 366 54.21 1.38 -10.29
C ALA A 366 53.82 2.57 -11.22
N PRO A 367 54.44 3.78 -11.09
CA PRO A 367 54.73 4.57 -9.88
C PRO A 367 54.33 6.07 -10.00
N GLU A 368 54.47 6.79 -8.88
CA GLU A 368 54.04 8.16 -8.54
C GLU A 368 54.77 9.31 -9.27
N ALA A 369 54.10 10.48 -9.39
CA ALA A 369 54.72 11.79 -9.60
C ALA A 369 54.01 12.87 -8.75
N GLU A 370 54.80 13.64 -7.98
CA GLU A 370 54.36 14.67 -7.02
C GLU A 370 53.82 15.98 -7.67
N PRO A 371 52.91 16.72 -7.01
CA PRO A 371 52.43 18.02 -7.48
C PRO A 371 53.13 19.22 -6.81
N VAL A 372 53.40 20.26 -7.61
CA VAL A 372 53.90 21.57 -7.16
C VAL A 372 52.72 22.47 -6.77
N ARG A 373 52.77 23.04 -5.56
CA ARG A 373 51.84 24.05 -5.04
C ARG A 373 52.17 25.45 -5.56
N PHE A 374 51.15 26.27 -5.83
CA PHE A 374 51.22 27.71 -5.62
C PHE A 374 49.92 28.28 -5.05
N SER A 375 50.08 29.05 -3.99
CA SER A 375 49.08 29.77 -3.19
C SER A 375 48.82 31.18 -3.73
N GLY A 376 47.59 31.68 -3.60
CA GLY A 376 47.28 33.10 -3.79
C GLY A 376 45.89 33.47 -3.29
N SER A 377 45.81 33.96 -2.07
CA SER A 377 44.65 34.60 -1.43
C SER A 377 44.46 36.04 -1.91
N TYR A 378 43.23 36.53 -2.06
CA TYR A 378 42.86 37.90 -1.68
C TYR A 378 41.35 37.97 -1.36
N ALA A 379 41.06 38.49 -0.17
CA ALA A 379 39.76 38.95 0.27
C ALA A 379 39.74 40.48 0.20
N GLU A 380 38.58 41.09 -0.03
CA GLU A 380 38.31 42.43 0.52
C GLU A 380 36.80 42.71 0.60
N GLU A 381 36.45 43.37 1.72
CA GLU A 381 35.13 43.73 2.18
C GLU A 381 34.70 45.13 1.72
N SER A 382 33.40 45.41 1.84
CA SER A 382 32.80 46.58 2.55
C SER A 382 31.80 47.45 1.77
N GLY A 383 30.70 47.82 2.46
CA GLY A 383 29.89 49.01 2.16
C GLY A 383 28.36 48.89 2.29
N ALA A 384 27.79 49.26 3.45
CA ALA A 384 26.35 49.57 3.69
C ALA A 384 26.03 51.04 3.28
N CYS A 385 24.83 51.59 3.05
CA CYS A 385 23.44 51.54 3.60
C CYS A 385 22.52 52.44 2.66
N PRO A 386 21.21 52.80 2.88
CA PRO A 386 20.10 52.28 3.70
C PRO A 386 18.70 52.14 2.98
N GLN A 387 17.88 51.23 3.54
CA GLN A 387 16.40 51.17 3.68
C GLN A 387 15.40 51.57 2.57
N ALA A 388 14.56 50.59 2.20
CA ALA A 388 13.11 50.72 2.06
C ALA A 388 12.45 49.41 2.53
N VAL A 389 11.34 49.49 3.29
CA VAL A 389 10.55 48.32 3.76
C VAL A 389 9.31 48.20 2.87
N PRO A 390 9.02 47.02 2.28
CA PRO A 390 7.64 46.52 2.35
C PRO A 390 7.49 44.99 2.38
N ALA A 391 6.29 44.56 2.82
CA ALA A 391 5.73 43.21 2.89
C ALA A 391 6.46 42.19 3.77
N SER A 392 5.74 41.55 4.71
CA SER A 392 6.28 40.45 5.49
C SER A 392 6.40 39.20 4.60
N GLU A 393 7.41 39.18 3.74
CA GLU A 393 7.93 37.96 3.15
C GLU A 393 8.40 37.05 4.29
N ALA A 394 7.97 35.80 4.28
CA ALA A 394 8.60 34.79 5.13
C ALA A 394 10.06 34.66 4.66
N ARG A 395 10.98 35.33 5.36
CA ARG A 395 12.42 35.20 5.08
C ARG A 395 12.80 33.71 5.16
N LEU A 396 13.25 33.15 4.03
CA LEU A 396 13.85 31.81 4.01
C LEU A 396 14.98 31.73 5.04
N LEU A 397 15.09 30.59 5.71
CA LEU A 397 16.18 30.34 6.63
C LEU A 397 17.52 30.28 5.87
N PRO A 398 18.66 30.63 6.50
CA PRO A 398 19.96 30.52 5.84
C PRO A 398 20.25 29.07 5.40
N PRO A 399 21.09 28.88 4.36
CA PRO A 399 21.50 27.56 3.91
C PRO A 399 22.07 26.74 5.09
N ARG A 400 21.76 25.45 5.12
CA ARG A 400 22.24 24.53 6.15
C ARG A 400 22.70 23.24 5.48
N PRO A 401 23.86 22.67 5.88
CA PRO A 401 24.30 21.37 5.41
C PRO A 401 23.22 20.29 5.60
N VAL A 402 23.13 19.38 4.63
CA VAL A 402 22.20 18.26 4.64
C VAL A 402 22.90 16.98 4.20
N SER A 403 22.61 15.87 4.86
CA SER A 403 23.15 14.56 4.53
C SER A 403 22.30 13.93 3.44
N VAL A 404 22.75 13.96 2.19
CA VAL A 404 22.01 13.35 1.06
C VAL A 404 22.43 11.89 0.93
N CYS A 405 21.56 10.98 1.34
CA CYS A 405 21.78 9.53 1.32
C CYS A 405 20.99 8.92 0.16
N ALA A 406 21.69 8.66 -0.95
CA ALA A 406 21.09 8.14 -2.18
C ALA A 406 21.47 6.68 -2.43
N PHE A 407 20.47 5.83 -2.66
CA PHE A 407 20.64 4.38 -2.83
C PHE A 407 19.75 3.85 -3.95
N ASP A 408 20.19 2.80 -4.63
CA ASP A 408 19.28 2.00 -5.47
C ASP A 408 18.26 1.30 -4.57
N LEU A 409 17.00 1.31 -5.00
CA LEU A 409 15.92 0.68 -4.23
C LEU A 409 16.13 -0.83 -4.16
N GLU A 410 16.67 -1.42 -5.24
CA GLU A 410 16.96 -2.84 -5.39
C GLU A 410 17.97 -3.36 -4.35
N LEU A 411 18.73 -2.47 -3.69
CA LEU A 411 19.54 -2.84 -2.53
C LEU A 411 18.67 -3.42 -1.40
N PHE A 412 17.50 -2.85 -1.15
CA PHE A 412 16.66 -3.17 0.01
C PHE A 412 15.73 -4.35 -0.30
N GLY A 413 16.21 -5.55 0.01
CA GLY A 413 15.45 -6.81 0.04
C GLY A 413 16.00 -7.87 -0.91
N HIS A 414 16.57 -7.43 -2.05
CA HIS A 414 17.23 -8.32 -3.00
C HIS A 414 18.70 -8.54 -2.63
N TRP A 415 19.56 -7.52 -2.80
CA TRP A 415 20.99 -7.62 -2.43
C TRP A 415 21.20 -7.69 -0.92
N TRP A 416 20.46 -6.87 -0.17
CA TRP A 416 20.42 -6.90 1.29
C TRP A 416 19.03 -7.29 1.78
N HIS A 417 18.87 -8.55 2.18
CA HIS A 417 17.57 -9.13 2.51
C HIS A 417 16.81 -8.39 3.62
N GLU A 418 17.52 -7.94 4.64
CA GLU A 418 16.98 -7.25 5.81
C GLU A 418 16.80 -5.74 5.57
N GLY A 419 17.17 -5.25 4.37
CA GLY A 419 17.08 -3.86 3.98
C GLY A 419 15.69 -3.22 4.16
N PRO A 420 14.56 -3.87 3.80
CA PRO A 420 13.23 -3.29 4.01
C PRO A 420 12.91 -3.06 5.49
N LEU A 421 13.33 -4.00 6.36
CA LEU A 421 13.17 -3.88 7.81
C LEU A 421 14.05 -2.76 8.37
N TRP A 422 15.30 -2.65 7.90
CA TRP A 422 16.18 -1.55 8.25
C TRP A 422 15.59 -0.20 7.85
N LEU A 423 15.07 -0.09 6.62
CA LEU A 423 14.45 1.13 6.09
C LEU A 423 13.22 1.53 6.91
N GLU A 424 12.32 0.58 7.20
CA GLU A 424 11.15 0.82 8.03
C GLU A 424 11.56 1.32 9.43
N THR A 425 12.53 0.64 10.04
CA THR A 425 13.04 1.01 11.37
C THR A 425 13.66 2.40 11.36
N LEU A 426 14.45 2.73 10.33
CA LEU A 426 15.10 4.03 10.20
C LEU A 426 14.09 5.17 10.16
N LEU A 427 13.03 5.02 9.36
CA LEU A 427 11.99 6.05 9.21
C LEU A 427 11.16 6.22 10.49
N ARG A 428 10.85 5.11 11.18
CA ARG A 428 10.16 5.13 12.49
C ARG A 428 11.01 5.81 13.57
N GLU A 429 12.31 5.50 13.64
CA GLU A 429 13.22 6.14 14.59
C GLU A 429 13.43 7.63 14.26
N GLY A 430 13.48 8.00 12.97
CA GLY A 430 13.49 9.39 12.54
C GLY A 430 12.27 10.19 13.06
N ASP A 431 11.07 9.61 12.96
CA ASP A 431 9.84 10.24 13.45
C ASP A 431 9.78 10.26 14.99
N ARG A 432 10.29 9.22 15.65
CA ARG A 432 10.44 9.20 17.11
C ARG A 432 11.33 10.34 17.60
N VAL A 433 12.49 10.53 16.97
CA VAL A 433 13.42 11.63 17.31
C VAL A 433 12.73 13.00 17.08
N ARG A 434 11.96 13.14 16.00
CA ARG A 434 11.16 14.35 15.75
C ARG A 434 10.15 14.61 16.87
N ARG A 435 9.37 13.60 17.29
CA ARG A 435 8.38 13.72 18.37
C ARG A 435 9.01 14.04 19.73
N GLN A 436 10.16 13.45 20.05
CA GLN A 436 10.87 13.73 21.32
C GLN A 436 11.34 15.18 21.42
N ARG A 437 11.77 15.79 20.30
CA ARG A 437 12.12 17.22 20.26
C ARG A 437 10.92 18.11 20.57
N HIS A 438 9.72 17.72 20.14
CA HIS A 438 8.50 18.44 20.44
C HIS A 438 8.17 18.44 21.95
N SER A 439 8.28 17.28 22.61
CA SER A 439 7.98 17.16 24.04
C SER A 439 9.00 17.83 24.96
N ALA A 440 10.26 17.99 24.53
CA ALA A 440 11.31 18.68 25.30
C ALA A 440 11.25 20.21 25.18
N GLY A 441 10.50 20.72 24.20
CA GLY A 441 10.42 22.13 23.83
C GLY A 441 9.21 22.89 24.36
N ASP A 442 8.68 22.59 25.56
CA ASP A 442 7.87 23.60 26.27
C ASP A 442 7.73 23.34 27.78
N SER A 443 8.17 24.31 28.58
CA SER A 443 7.85 24.47 30.01
C SER A 443 8.31 25.83 30.57
N ARG A 444 9.08 26.65 29.84
CA ARG A 444 9.72 27.85 30.43
C ARG A 444 9.74 29.14 29.61
N SER A 445 9.13 29.23 28.43
CA SER A 445 9.10 30.54 27.73
C SER A 445 7.78 30.75 26.99
N GLY A 446 6.87 31.47 27.63
CA GLY A 446 5.58 31.89 27.06
C GLY A 446 5.72 33.01 26.01
N SER A 447 6.45 32.75 24.92
CA SER A 447 6.50 33.63 23.76
C SER A 447 5.82 32.98 22.57
N LEU A 448 4.64 33.50 22.20
CA LEU A 448 3.84 33.16 21.02
C LEU A 448 4.49 33.69 19.73
N LEU A 449 5.70 33.23 19.41
CA LEU A 449 6.29 33.31 18.07
C LEU A 449 6.45 31.88 17.56
N ARG A 450 5.46 31.44 16.77
CA ARG A 450 5.50 30.18 16.03
C ARG A 450 6.64 30.20 14.98
N SER A 451 7.14 29.00 14.68
CA SER A 451 7.64 28.53 13.37
C SER A 451 9.12 28.63 12.94
N SER A 452 10.12 28.31 13.79
CA SER A 452 11.50 28.11 13.26
C SER A 452 12.25 26.84 13.69
N GLU A 453 11.77 26.06 14.67
CA GLU A 453 12.54 24.92 15.24
C GLU A 453 11.92 23.52 15.03
N GLU A 454 10.76 23.39 14.38
CA GLU A 454 10.15 22.10 14.03
C GLU A 454 10.75 21.52 12.73
N GLN A 455 11.99 21.02 12.79
CA GLN A 455 12.62 20.39 11.61
C GLN A 455 12.52 18.86 11.72
N PRO A 456 11.87 18.19 10.73
CA PRO A 456 11.92 16.74 10.65
C PRO A 456 13.35 16.28 10.41
N VAL A 457 13.65 15.05 10.85
CA VAL A 457 14.99 14.47 10.67
C VAL A 457 15.25 14.17 9.20
N PHE A 458 14.24 13.64 8.52
CA PHE A 458 14.23 13.41 7.08
C PHE A 458 13.48 14.54 6.36
N LEU A 459 14.10 15.06 5.29
CA LEU A 459 13.55 16.07 4.40
C LEU A 459 13.46 15.50 2.98
N THR A 460 12.68 16.18 2.16
CA THR A 460 12.75 16.04 0.71
C THR A 460 13.32 17.32 0.09
N PRO A 461 13.86 17.28 -1.14
CA PRO A 461 14.35 18.48 -1.84
C PRO A 461 13.36 19.65 -1.83
N SER A 462 12.08 19.40 -2.11
CA SER A 462 11.06 20.46 -2.12
C SER A 462 10.78 21.02 -0.73
N LEU A 463 10.75 20.17 0.31
CA LEU A 463 10.62 20.65 1.69
C LEU A 463 11.82 21.48 2.15
N TYR A 464 13.02 21.21 1.61
CA TYR A 464 14.19 22.05 1.85
C TYR A 464 14.03 23.41 1.17
N GLU A 465 13.67 23.42 -0.11
CA GLU A 465 13.46 24.63 -0.92
C GLU A 465 12.43 25.59 -0.29
N GLU A 466 11.30 25.07 0.20
CA GLU A 466 10.25 25.88 0.85
C GLU A 466 10.71 26.59 2.13
N ARG A 467 11.80 26.13 2.74
CA ARG A 467 12.21 26.55 4.10
C ARG A 467 13.54 27.28 4.13
N ARG A 468 14.44 27.01 3.18
CA ARG A 468 15.87 27.37 3.26
C ARG A 468 16.34 27.96 1.94
N ALA A 469 17.19 28.97 2.05
CA ALA A 469 17.98 29.45 0.92
C ALA A 469 19.05 28.42 0.52
N PHE A 470 19.53 28.54 -0.72
CA PHE A 470 20.62 27.75 -1.27
C PHE A 470 21.92 28.58 -1.30
N GLU A 471 23.06 27.90 -1.25
CA GLU A 471 24.34 28.55 -1.56
C GLU A 471 24.46 28.85 -3.06
N LYS A 472 25.32 29.79 -3.42
CA LYS A 472 25.74 29.95 -4.82
C LYS A 472 26.88 28.96 -5.08
N GLY A 473 26.71 28.09 -6.06
CA GLY A 473 27.74 27.13 -6.44
C GLY A 473 28.16 27.25 -7.90
N ILE A 474 29.17 26.48 -8.26
CA ILE A 474 29.68 26.37 -9.64
C ILE A 474 29.09 25.08 -10.23
N ALA A 475 28.67 25.13 -11.50
CA ALA A 475 28.23 23.93 -12.20
C ALA A 475 29.44 23.01 -12.45
N PRO A 476 29.37 21.71 -12.09
CA PRO A 476 30.40 20.76 -12.49
C PRO A 476 30.55 20.73 -14.02
N VAL A 477 31.79 20.57 -14.51
CA VAL A 477 32.04 20.45 -15.96
C VAL A 477 31.43 19.15 -16.49
N LEU A 478 31.77 18.04 -15.82
CA LEU A 478 31.21 16.71 -16.01
C LEU A 478 31.25 16.00 -14.66
N SER A 479 30.17 15.32 -14.28
CA SER A 479 30.14 14.50 -13.08
C SER A 479 29.26 13.28 -13.26
N SER A 480 29.58 12.21 -12.54
CA SER A 480 28.71 11.05 -12.36
C SER A 480 28.89 10.49 -10.94
N TRP A 481 27.99 9.61 -10.52
CA TRP A 481 28.21 8.82 -9.32
C TRP A 481 29.00 7.53 -9.54
N GLY A 482 29.39 7.25 -10.79
CA GLY A 482 30.15 6.07 -11.16
C GLY A 482 31.61 6.12 -10.70
N ARG A 483 32.36 5.07 -11.01
CA ARG A 483 33.80 4.96 -10.72
C ARG A 483 34.53 6.20 -11.27
N GLY A 484 35.39 6.80 -10.45
CA GLY A 484 36.12 8.03 -10.81
C GLY A 484 35.31 9.33 -10.74
N GLY A 485 33.98 9.26 -10.63
CA GLY A 485 33.10 10.44 -10.62
C GLY A 485 32.93 11.12 -11.97
N ASP A 486 33.28 10.44 -13.07
CA ASP A 486 33.27 10.95 -14.44
C ASP A 486 32.55 9.96 -15.39
N ALA A 487 32.77 10.08 -16.71
CA ALA A 487 32.14 9.22 -17.70
C ALA A 487 32.85 7.86 -17.90
N SER A 488 33.92 7.53 -17.17
CA SER A 488 34.79 6.38 -17.47
C SER A 488 34.11 5.00 -17.40
N VAL A 489 33.02 4.88 -16.65
CA VAL A 489 32.21 3.64 -16.62
C VAL A 489 31.48 3.40 -17.94
N TRP A 490 31.00 4.47 -18.58
CA TRP A 490 30.20 4.37 -19.81
C TRP A 490 31.03 4.64 -21.07
N LEU A 491 32.15 5.38 -20.97
CA LEU A 491 33.06 5.66 -22.08
C LEU A 491 34.45 5.11 -21.78
N ASN A 492 34.74 3.94 -22.34
CA ASN A 492 36.00 3.23 -22.20
C ASN A 492 36.24 2.31 -23.42
N PRO A 493 37.42 1.66 -23.55
CA PRO A 493 37.71 0.81 -24.70
C PRO A 493 36.76 -0.39 -24.92
N ALA A 494 35.96 -0.79 -23.92
CA ALA A 494 34.98 -1.87 -24.07
C ALA A 494 33.66 -1.39 -24.69
N THR A 495 33.35 -0.10 -24.60
CA THR A 495 32.04 0.50 -24.90
C THR A 495 32.11 1.62 -25.94
N ASP A 496 33.29 2.16 -26.24
CA ASP A 496 33.50 3.29 -27.16
C ASP A 496 32.87 3.09 -28.55
N TRP A 497 32.86 1.85 -29.04
CA TRP A 497 32.27 1.44 -30.32
C TRP A 497 30.76 1.72 -30.44
N MET A 498 30.05 1.86 -29.31
CA MET A 498 28.60 2.11 -29.29
C MET A 498 28.26 3.55 -29.71
N TYR A 499 29.08 4.52 -29.29
CA TYR A 499 28.73 5.94 -29.41
C TYR A 499 28.69 6.47 -30.84
N PRO A 500 29.64 6.13 -31.74
CA PRO A 500 29.52 6.54 -33.14
C PRO A 500 28.21 6.07 -33.78
N LEU A 501 27.75 4.86 -33.43
CA LEU A 501 26.50 4.28 -33.93
C LEU A 501 25.27 5.00 -33.37
N LEU A 502 25.28 5.33 -32.07
CA LEU A 502 24.23 6.13 -31.43
C LEU A 502 24.17 7.55 -32.01
N HIS A 503 25.32 8.19 -32.20
CA HIS A 503 25.41 9.54 -32.74
C HIS A 503 24.90 9.62 -34.19
N GLU A 504 25.18 8.60 -35.00
CA GLU A 504 24.60 8.48 -36.35
C GLU A 504 23.08 8.33 -36.29
N ALA A 505 22.57 7.51 -35.37
CA ALA A 505 21.14 7.27 -35.20
C ALA A 505 20.39 8.51 -34.69
N GLU A 506 20.99 9.28 -33.77
CA GLU A 506 20.47 10.58 -33.32
C GLU A 506 20.27 11.55 -34.49
N GLU A 507 21.30 11.71 -35.32
CA GLU A 507 21.24 12.56 -36.50
C GLU A 507 20.28 12.03 -37.57
N ALA A 508 20.17 10.71 -37.74
CA ALA A 508 19.19 10.09 -38.61
C ALA A 508 17.75 10.38 -38.15
N MET A 509 17.47 10.28 -36.85
CA MET A 509 16.16 10.59 -36.30
C MET A 509 15.78 12.05 -36.48
N LYS A 510 16.73 12.98 -36.28
CA LYS A 510 16.54 14.42 -36.56
C LYS A 510 16.20 14.68 -38.03
N ARG A 511 16.93 14.06 -38.96
CA ARG A 511 16.65 14.18 -40.40
C ARG A 511 15.26 13.64 -40.74
N ALA A 512 14.89 12.48 -40.21
CA ALA A 512 13.58 11.87 -40.42
C ALA A 512 12.44 12.76 -39.88
N ALA A 513 12.59 13.29 -38.65
CA ALA A 513 11.65 14.23 -38.05
C ALA A 513 11.51 15.51 -38.89
N ALA A 514 12.62 16.12 -39.28
CA ALA A 514 12.62 17.34 -40.09
C ALA A 514 11.97 17.12 -41.47
N LYS A 515 12.14 15.92 -42.06
CA LYS A 515 11.50 15.54 -43.32
C LYS A 515 9.99 15.39 -43.16
N ALA A 516 9.52 14.66 -42.14
CA ALA A 516 8.10 14.49 -41.87
C ALA A 516 7.38 15.80 -41.57
N ALA A 517 8.02 16.74 -40.87
CA ALA A 517 7.45 18.07 -40.63
C ALA A 517 7.28 18.91 -41.92
N ARG A 518 8.03 18.62 -43.00
CA ARG A 518 7.89 19.32 -44.29
C ARG A 518 6.75 18.76 -45.14
N THR A 519 6.47 17.46 -45.04
CA THR A 519 5.45 16.76 -45.83
C THR A 519 4.05 16.87 -45.22
N ASP A 520 3.96 17.21 -43.94
CA ASP A 520 2.69 17.44 -43.24
C ASP A 520 2.26 18.93 -43.31
N SER A 521 1.25 19.24 -44.13
CA SER A 521 0.65 20.59 -44.19
C SER A 521 0.06 21.05 -42.84
N THR A 522 -0.24 20.11 -41.93
CA THR A 522 -0.68 20.37 -40.56
C THR A 522 0.46 20.57 -39.57
N ALA A 523 1.69 20.13 -39.85
CA ALA A 523 2.86 20.40 -39.00
C ALA A 523 3.24 21.89 -38.98
N LYS A 524 3.01 22.63 -40.07
CA LYS A 524 3.13 24.11 -40.07
C LYS A 524 2.17 24.80 -39.09
N LYS A 525 0.98 24.23 -38.86
CA LYS A 525 0.02 24.73 -37.84
C LYS A 525 0.37 24.26 -36.43
N ALA A 526 0.90 23.04 -36.27
CA ALA A 526 1.38 22.52 -34.98
C ALA A 526 2.62 23.29 -34.48
N GLN A 527 3.51 23.70 -35.39
CA GLN A 527 4.67 24.54 -35.07
C GLN A 527 4.26 25.97 -34.66
N GLN A 528 3.13 26.48 -35.18
CA GLN A 528 2.50 27.72 -34.69
C GLN A 528 1.78 27.52 -33.35
N ALA A 529 1.10 26.40 -33.13
CA ALA A 529 0.42 26.10 -31.86
C ALA A 529 1.37 25.79 -30.69
N LEU A 530 2.59 25.33 -30.96
CA LEU A 530 3.65 25.15 -29.95
C LEU A 530 4.40 26.45 -29.62
N GLY A 531 4.32 27.47 -30.50
CA GLY A 531 5.01 28.76 -30.35
C GLY A 531 4.10 29.97 -30.10
N THR A 532 2.78 29.80 -30.01
CA THR A 532 1.85 30.84 -29.55
C THR A 532 1.47 30.56 -28.10
N SER A 533 1.94 31.43 -27.20
CA SER A 533 1.63 31.51 -25.77
C SER A 533 1.17 30.21 -25.11
N TYR A 534 1.97 29.68 -24.18
CA TYR A 534 1.42 28.88 -23.10
C TYR A 534 0.31 29.70 -22.43
N ASP A 535 -0.92 29.51 -22.90
CA ASP A 535 -2.09 29.82 -22.09
C ASP A 535 -1.88 29.02 -20.82
N MET A 536 -1.83 29.75 -19.72
CA MET A 536 -2.16 29.23 -18.40
C MET A 536 -3.28 28.21 -18.59
N ILE A 537 -2.96 26.92 -18.47
CA ILE A 537 -3.98 25.88 -18.38
C ILE A 537 -4.82 26.31 -17.17
N PRO A 538 -6.12 26.61 -17.35
CA PRO A 538 -6.85 27.40 -16.39
C PRO A 538 -6.86 26.72 -15.03
N ASP A 539 -6.42 27.47 -14.02
CA ASP A 539 -6.50 27.14 -12.61
C ASP A 539 -7.99 27.15 -12.21
N THR A 540 -8.71 26.09 -12.59
CA THR A 540 -10.10 25.85 -12.19
C THR A 540 -10.12 24.58 -11.35
N ALA A 541 -9.60 24.72 -10.13
CA ALA A 541 -9.85 23.82 -9.03
C ALA A 541 -11.32 23.93 -8.59
N SER A 542 -12.23 23.22 -9.26
CA SER A 542 -13.52 22.79 -8.68
C SER A 542 -14.27 21.86 -9.66
N GLU A 543 -13.94 20.57 -9.64
CA GLU A 543 -14.87 19.42 -9.79
C GLU A 543 -14.06 18.13 -10.04
N PRO A 544 -14.42 16.98 -9.42
CA PRO A 544 -13.71 15.73 -9.63
C PRO A 544 -14.06 15.17 -11.01
N TYR A 545 -13.23 15.46 -12.01
CA TYR A 545 -13.32 14.81 -13.32
C TYR A 545 -13.11 13.31 -13.15
N SER A 546 -14.20 12.55 -13.27
CA SER A 546 -14.16 11.12 -13.54
C SER A 546 -13.40 10.91 -14.85
N CYS A 547 -12.15 10.48 -14.78
CA CYS A 547 -11.36 10.12 -15.95
C CYS A 547 -11.91 8.82 -16.55
N LYS A 548 -12.96 8.92 -17.37
CA LYS A 548 -13.28 7.94 -18.40
C LYS A 548 -12.48 8.30 -19.65
N ILE A 549 -11.16 8.17 -19.59
CA ILE A 549 -10.38 7.96 -20.81
C ILE A 549 -10.48 6.46 -21.08
N SER A 550 -11.38 6.10 -21.98
CA SER A 550 -11.43 4.76 -22.56
C SER A 550 -10.10 4.47 -23.24
N VAL A 551 -9.28 3.64 -22.59
CA VAL A 551 -8.21 2.89 -23.26
C VAL A 551 -8.85 2.16 -24.44
N PRO A 552 -8.41 2.36 -25.70
CA PRO A 552 -8.86 1.52 -26.78
C PRO A 552 -8.48 0.09 -26.43
N ARG A 553 -9.47 -0.78 -26.17
CA ARG A 553 -9.20 -2.22 -26.11
C ARG A 553 -8.58 -2.61 -27.46
N PRO A 554 -7.50 -3.40 -27.51
CA PRO A 554 -7.09 -4.02 -28.76
C PRO A 554 -8.17 -5.02 -29.15
N GLY A 555 -9.12 -4.55 -29.97
CA GLY A 555 -10.14 -5.39 -30.58
C GLY A 555 -9.53 -6.26 -31.68
N PRO A 556 -10.19 -7.36 -32.05
CA PRO A 556 -9.71 -8.25 -33.09
C PRO A 556 -9.69 -7.51 -34.43
N GLN A 557 -8.54 -7.61 -35.11
CA GLN A 557 -8.25 -7.33 -36.52
C GLN A 557 -9.42 -6.74 -37.32
N GLN A 558 -9.44 -5.41 -37.47
CA GLN A 558 -10.09 -4.76 -38.59
C GLN A 558 -9.00 -4.12 -39.46
N ASN A 559 -9.02 -4.43 -40.75
CA ASN A 559 -8.19 -3.77 -41.76
C ASN A 559 -8.51 -2.27 -41.77
N GLU A 560 -7.76 -1.48 -41.00
CA GLU A 560 -7.91 -0.03 -41.00
C GLU A 560 -7.15 0.57 -42.18
N ASN A 561 -7.90 1.12 -43.15
CA ASN A 561 -7.38 2.06 -44.13
C ASN A 561 -6.93 3.36 -43.43
N LEU A 562 -5.79 3.33 -42.76
CA LEU A 562 -5.19 4.49 -42.10
C LEU A 562 -4.68 5.49 -43.14
N SER A 563 -4.90 6.78 -42.88
CA SER A 563 -4.36 7.85 -43.73
C SER A 563 -2.82 7.86 -43.68
N HIS A 564 -2.19 8.24 -44.79
CA HIS A 564 -0.74 8.31 -44.92
C HIS A 564 -0.02 9.10 -43.79
N PRO A 565 -0.52 10.27 -43.33
CA PRO A 565 0.07 10.98 -42.19
C PRO A 565 0.03 10.22 -40.86
N ALA A 566 -1.04 9.45 -40.60
CA ALA A 566 -1.18 8.68 -39.37
C ALA A 566 -0.16 7.53 -39.29
N LEU A 567 0.19 6.93 -40.43
CA LEU A 567 1.21 5.88 -40.49
C LEU A 567 2.63 6.44 -40.30
N ILE A 568 2.93 7.62 -40.85
CA ILE A 568 4.21 8.32 -40.59
C ILE A 568 4.38 8.59 -39.09
N ASP A 569 3.33 9.11 -38.43
CA ASP A 569 3.39 9.39 -36.99
C ASP A 569 3.65 8.12 -36.18
N ARG A 570 3.01 6.99 -36.52
CA ARG A 570 3.26 5.69 -35.88
C ARG A 570 4.70 5.20 -36.06
N VAL A 571 5.23 5.23 -37.29
CA VAL A 571 6.60 4.81 -37.58
C VAL A 571 7.61 5.63 -36.79
N LEU A 572 7.48 6.96 -36.82
CA LEU A 572 8.43 7.84 -36.14
C LEU A 572 8.35 7.74 -34.62
N ARG A 573 7.16 7.52 -34.05
CA ARG A 573 7.04 7.21 -32.62
C ARG A 573 7.73 5.91 -32.26
N GLN A 574 7.56 4.86 -33.07
CA GLN A 574 8.25 3.60 -32.81
C GLN A 574 9.76 3.73 -32.99
N ALA A 575 10.23 4.42 -34.03
CA ALA A 575 11.65 4.70 -34.22
C ALA A 575 12.24 5.49 -33.03
N ALA A 576 11.53 6.50 -32.53
CA ALA A 576 11.94 7.23 -31.33
C ALA A 576 12.09 6.29 -30.11
N ARG A 577 11.15 5.37 -29.89
CA ARG A 577 11.24 4.38 -28.80
C ARG A 577 12.45 3.46 -28.96
N GLU A 578 12.68 2.90 -30.14
CA GLU A 578 13.84 2.03 -30.40
C GLU A 578 15.16 2.77 -30.19
N LEU A 579 15.26 4.03 -30.64
CA LEU A 579 16.44 4.85 -30.38
C LEU A 579 16.63 5.12 -28.88
N MET A 580 15.56 5.49 -28.17
CA MET A 580 15.63 5.71 -26.72
C MET A 580 16.09 4.46 -25.98
N LEU A 581 15.58 3.28 -26.34
CA LEU A 581 15.98 1.99 -25.77
C LEU A 581 17.45 1.66 -26.08
N ALA A 582 17.93 1.94 -27.29
CA ALA A 582 19.34 1.75 -27.66
C ALA A 582 20.28 2.66 -26.84
N GLN A 583 19.80 3.82 -26.38
CA GLN A 583 20.58 4.81 -25.62
C GLN A 583 20.70 4.51 -24.11
N SER A 584 20.05 3.46 -23.59
CA SER A 584 20.10 3.11 -22.16
C SER A 584 21.55 2.94 -21.66
N SER A 585 21.86 3.50 -20.48
CA SER A 585 23.19 3.40 -19.86
C SER A 585 23.52 1.97 -19.44
N ASP A 586 22.49 1.16 -19.18
CA ASP A 586 22.59 -0.21 -18.69
C ASP A 586 23.41 -1.09 -19.64
N TRP A 587 23.32 -0.85 -20.95
CA TRP A 587 24.08 -1.63 -21.94
C TRP A 587 25.58 -1.42 -21.79
N ALA A 588 26.03 -0.17 -21.68
CA ALA A 588 27.44 0.14 -21.50
C ALA A 588 27.93 -0.34 -20.13
N PHE A 589 27.11 -0.18 -19.08
CA PHE A 589 27.41 -0.66 -17.73
C PHE A 589 27.61 -2.19 -17.65
N MET A 590 26.70 -2.97 -18.24
CA MET A 590 26.81 -4.44 -18.30
C MET A 590 28.02 -4.91 -19.14
N ILE A 591 28.36 -4.19 -20.20
CA ILE A 591 29.55 -4.52 -21.00
C ILE A 591 30.83 -4.26 -20.20
N GLU A 592 30.93 -3.11 -19.52
CA GLU A 592 32.10 -2.73 -18.72
C GLU A 592 32.30 -3.63 -17.49
N SER A 593 31.22 -3.96 -16.77
CA SER A 593 31.28 -4.86 -15.61
C SER A 593 31.65 -6.31 -16.00
N GLY A 594 31.52 -6.66 -17.28
CA GLY A 594 31.68 -8.02 -17.79
C GLY A 594 30.49 -8.94 -17.48
N GLU A 595 29.48 -8.45 -16.76
CA GLU A 595 28.27 -9.19 -16.45
C GLU A 595 27.33 -9.16 -17.66
N MET A 596 27.04 -10.33 -18.24
CA MET A 596 26.10 -10.44 -19.36
C MET A 596 26.46 -9.55 -20.58
N ALA A 597 27.74 -9.22 -20.78
CA ALA A 597 28.21 -8.34 -21.85
C ALA A 597 27.70 -8.74 -23.25
N GLY A 598 27.62 -10.06 -23.52
CA GLY A 598 27.06 -10.59 -24.77
C GLY A 598 25.56 -10.27 -24.95
N PHE A 599 24.77 -10.37 -23.89
CA PHE A 599 23.36 -10.00 -23.90
C PHE A 599 23.20 -8.49 -24.09
N ALA A 600 23.92 -7.67 -23.34
CA ALA A 600 23.85 -6.21 -23.42
C ALA A 600 24.22 -5.71 -24.83
N ALA A 601 25.33 -6.18 -25.40
CA ALA A 601 25.71 -5.86 -26.77
C ALA A 601 24.69 -6.37 -27.80
N GLY A 602 24.02 -7.50 -27.52
CA GLY A 602 22.92 -8.03 -28.33
C GLY A 602 21.69 -7.11 -28.32
N ARG A 603 21.24 -6.68 -27.14
CA ARG A 603 20.09 -5.78 -26.95
C ARG A 603 20.32 -4.41 -27.58
N PHE A 604 21.50 -3.84 -27.37
CA PHE A 604 21.91 -2.61 -28.03
C PHE A 604 21.76 -2.70 -29.56
N ARG A 605 22.32 -3.76 -30.16
CA ARG A 605 22.25 -4.00 -31.61
C ARG A 605 20.83 -4.30 -32.08
N GLU A 606 20.03 -5.02 -31.31
CA GLU A 606 18.63 -5.33 -31.62
C GLU A 606 17.82 -4.03 -31.77
N HIS A 607 17.86 -3.15 -30.78
CA HIS A 607 17.15 -1.86 -30.82
C HIS A 607 17.65 -0.96 -31.94
N LEU A 608 18.97 -0.86 -32.12
CA LEU A 608 19.54 -0.05 -33.19
C LEU A 608 19.17 -0.59 -34.58
N ASN A 609 19.16 -1.91 -34.77
CA ASN A 609 18.74 -2.54 -36.02
C ASN A 609 17.23 -2.37 -36.26
N ASN A 610 16.40 -2.40 -35.21
CA ASN A 610 14.98 -2.10 -35.33
C ASN A 610 14.76 -0.65 -35.77
N PHE A 611 15.47 0.29 -35.15
CA PHE A 611 15.48 1.70 -35.56
C PHE A 611 15.84 1.87 -37.04
N TYR A 612 16.96 1.28 -37.49
CA TYR A 612 17.41 1.40 -38.88
C TYR A 612 16.56 0.63 -39.89
N GLN A 613 15.67 -0.27 -39.48
CA GLN A 613 14.65 -0.82 -40.37
C GLN A 613 13.47 0.15 -40.58
N LEU A 614 13.21 1.04 -39.62
CA LEU A 614 12.11 2.00 -39.69
C LEU A 614 12.52 3.31 -40.40
N ILE A 615 13.76 3.77 -40.24
CA ILE A 615 14.22 5.04 -40.84
C ILE A 615 14.13 5.08 -42.38
N PRO A 616 14.53 4.04 -43.14
CA PRO A 616 14.45 4.06 -44.59
C PRO A 616 13.02 4.19 -45.14
N ILE A 617 12.01 3.77 -44.36
CA ILE A 617 10.60 3.98 -44.71
C ILE A 617 10.32 5.49 -44.90
N MET A 618 11.05 6.36 -44.20
CA MET A 618 10.96 7.82 -44.34
C MET A 618 11.70 8.37 -45.57
N ASP A 619 12.73 7.68 -46.05
CA ASP A 619 13.46 8.09 -47.24
C ASP A 619 12.59 7.98 -48.50
N ASP A 620 11.69 7.01 -48.54
CA ASP A 620 10.77 6.76 -49.65
C ASP A 620 9.52 7.67 -49.70
N ILE A 621 9.27 8.49 -48.67
CA ILE A 621 8.08 9.38 -48.61
C ILE A 621 8.01 10.34 -49.81
N ASP A 622 9.14 10.88 -50.25
CA ASP A 622 9.19 11.84 -51.37
C ASP A 622 9.20 11.13 -52.75
N ALA A 623 9.47 9.82 -52.79
CA ALA A 623 9.68 9.06 -54.02
C ALA A 623 8.41 8.37 -54.56
N ARG A 624 7.35 8.21 -53.74
CA ARG A 624 6.13 7.47 -54.11
C ARG A 624 4.88 8.35 -54.07
N GLN A 625 4.12 8.43 -55.17
CA GLN A 625 2.69 8.76 -55.09
C GLN A 625 1.89 7.49 -54.82
N PRO A 626 0.93 7.52 -53.87
CA PRO A 626 1.22 7.61 -52.43
C PRO A 626 2.03 6.37 -51.98
N PRO A 627 2.88 6.43 -50.92
CA PRO A 627 3.53 5.22 -50.45
C PRO A 627 2.47 4.34 -49.77
N ALA A 628 2.02 3.31 -50.50
CA ALA A 628 1.40 2.17 -49.86
C ALA A 628 2.52 1.48 -49.06
N PHE A 629 2.45 1.55 -47.73
CA PHE A 629 3.23 0.69 -46.87
C PHE A 629 3.03 -0.75 -47.33
N THR A 630 4.10 -1.49 -47.54
CA THR A 630 4.03 -2.91 -47.86
C THR A 630 3.46 -3.67 -46.66
N THR A 631 2.80 -4.79 -46.91
CA THR A 631 2.31 -5.66 -45.83
C THR A 631 3.44 -6.04 -44.87
N GLY A 632 4.65 -6.29 -45.39
CA GLY A 632 5.82 -6.61 -44.57
C GLY A 632 6.27 -5.47 -43.65
N GLU A 633 6.22 -4.21 -44.11
CA GLU A 633 6.55 -3.05 -43.28
C GLU A 633 5.53 -2.84 -42.16
N LEU A 634 4.24 -3.06 -42.45
CA LEU A 634 3.17 -2.98 -41.43
C LEU A 634 3.28 -4.12 -40.40
N GLU A 635 3.58 -5.33 -40.85
CA GLU A 635 3.84 -6.48 -39.97
C GLU A 635 5.08 -6.26 -39.10
N LEU A 636 6.13 -5.65 -39.65
CA LEU A 636 7.33 -5.28 -38.91
C LEU A 636 7.02 -4.24 -37.83
N LEU A 637 6.36 -3.13 -38.21
CA LEU A 637 5.96 -2.07 -37.27
C LEU A 637 5.08 -2.62 -36.15
N HIS A 638 4.07 -3.42 -36.50
CA HIS A 638 3.16 -4.01 -35.51
C HIS A 638 3.90 -4.93 -34.53
N ARG A 639 4.86 -5.71 -35.02
CA ARG A 639 5.70 -6.57 -34.18
C ARG A 639 6.55 -5.76 -33.20
N MET A 640 7.15 -4.65 -33.66
CA MET A 640 7.93 -3.74 -32.81
C MET A 640 7.04 -3.04 -31.77
N GLU A 641 5.87 -2.53 -32.17
CA GLU A 641 4.90 -1.91 -31.25
C GLU A 641 4.43 -2.90 -30.16
N LYS A 642 4.27 -4.19 -30.51
CA LYS A 642 3.95 -5.25 -29.54
C LYS A 642 5.13 -5.57 -28.61
N TYR A 643 6.37 -5.54 -29.14
CA TYR A 643 7.59 -5.80 -28.37
C TYR A 643 7.92 -4.67 -27.40
N ALA A 644 7.66 -3.42 -27.79
CA ALA A 644 7.99 -2.21 -27.06
C ALA A 644 6.76 -1.28 -26.94
N PRO A 645 5.71 -1.68 -26.19
CA PRO A 645 4.50 -0.86 -25.99
C PRO A 645 4.70 0.27 -24.95
N LEU A 646 5.94 0.71 -24.72
CA LEU A 646 6.28 1.75 -23.75
C LEU A 646 6.20 3.16 -24.35
N PHE A 647 6.08 4.17 -23.48
CA PHE A 647 6.05 5.59 -23.83
C PHE A 647 4.97 5.95 -24.87
N PRO A 648 3.67 5.82 -24.55
CA PRO A 648 2.61 6.37 -25.40
C PRO A 648 2.77 7.88 -25.61
N GLY A 649 3.36 8.61 -24.65
CA GLY A 649 3.67 10.03 -24.73
C GLY A 649 4.94 10.38 -25.50
N ALA A 650 5.72 9.41 -26.01
CA ALA A 650 6.89 9.70 -26.85
C ALA A 650 6.46 10.44 -28.12
N ASP A 651 7.02 11.63 -28.34
CA ASP A 651 6.72 12.46 -29.50
C ASP A 651 7.99 12.71 -30.31
N TRP A 652 7.99 12.22 -31.56
CA TRP A 652 9.11 12.40 -32.47
C TRP A 652 9.37 13.88 -32.80
N ARG A 653 8.38 14.77 -32.59
CA ARG A 653 8.54 16.23 -32.79
C ARG A 653 9.55 16.84 -31.82
N ALA A 654 9.88 16.16 -30.73
CA ALA A 654 10.96 16.54 -29.83
C ALA A 654 12.34 16.54 -30.52
N TYR A 655 12.50 15.81 -31.63
CA TYR A 655 13.72 15.78 -32.44
C TYR A 655 13.82 16.91 -33.48
N LEU A 656 12.84 17.82 -33.55
CA LEU A 656 12.89 18.95 -34.49
C LEU A 656 13.90 20.02 -34.03
N PRO A 657 14.62 20.66 -34.97
CA PRO A 657 15.54 21.74 -34.63
C PRO A 657 14.78 22.96 -34.11
N GLY A 658 15.41 23.74 -33.22
CA GLY A 658 14.85 24.98 -32.69
C GLY A 658 13.85 24.79 -31.54
N GLN A 659 13.65 23.57 -31.05
CA GLN A 659 12.89 23.34 -29.81
C GLN A 659 13.48 24.14 -28.65
N LEU A 660 14.79 24.41 -28.63
CA LEU A 660 15.45 25.18 -27.57
C LEU A 660 15.57 26.69 -27.88
N ALA A 661 15.14 27.14 -29.06
CA ALA A 661 15.41 28.49 -29.58
C ALA A 661 14.43 29.58 -29.08
N GLU A 662 13.31 29.21 -28.44
CA GLU A 662 12.44 30.18 -27.75
C GLU A 662 12.97 30.47 -26.34
N ALA A 663 14.03 31.28 -26.27
CA ALA A 663 14.35 32.07 -25.09
C ALA A 663 14.26 33.55 -25.48
N LEU A 664 13.17 34.22 -25.07
CA LEU A 664 13.07 35.69 -25.17
C LEU A 664 13.99 36.36 -24.13
N PRO A 665 14.47 37.59 -24.40
CA PRO A 665 15.60 38.20 -23.73
C PRO A 665 15.24 38.79 -22.36
N GLY A 666 16.16 38.64 -21.41
CA GLY A 666 16.40 39.57 -20.31
C GLY A 666 15.17 40.06 -19.54
N THR A 667 14.68 39.26 -18.61
CA THR A 667 13.94 39.78 -17.46
C THR A 667 14.52 39.14 -16.20
N ALA A 668 14.93 39.99 -15.26
CA ALA A 668 15.17 39.60 -13.88
C ALA A 668 13.96 38.82 -13.35
N PRO A 669 14.12 37.87 -12.39
CA PRO A 669 13.02 37.09 -11.88
C PRO A 669 11.97 38.01 -11.29
N THR A 670 10.91 38.30 -12.04
CA THR A 670 9.70 38.90 -11.52
C THR A 670 9.03 37.85 -10.65
N GLU A 671 8.87 38.19 -9.38
CA GLU A 671 8.04 37.50 -8.39
C GLU A 671 6.74 37.03 -9.03
N VAL A 672 6.64 35.73 -9.29
CA VAL A 672 5.37 35.06 -9.51
C VAL A 672 4.92 34.61 -8.12
N SER A 673 4.01 35.38 -7.53
CA SER A 673 3.28 35.01 -6.32
C SER A 673 2.72 33.59 -6.48
N SER A 674 3.19 32.68 -5.64
CA SER A 674 2.62 31.34 -5.49
C SER A 674 1.11 31.44 -5.24
N PRO A 675 0.28 30.53 -5.78
CA PRO A 675 -1.07 30.39 -5.28
C PRO A 675 -0.95 29.89 -3.84
N VAL A 676 -1.17 30.81 -2.90
CA VAL A 676 -1.39 30.48 -1.50
C VAL A 676 -2.68 29.67 -1.45
N LEU A 677 -2.59 28.37 -1.22
CA LEU A 677 -3.70 27.56 -0.72
C LEU A 677 -4.02 28.04 0.70
N SER A 678 -4.72 29.18 0.80
CA SER A 678 -5.32 29.68 2.03
C SER A 678 -6.69 29.03 2.21
N GLY A 679 -6.68 27.75 2.58
CA GLY A 679 -7.85 27.02 3.06
C GLY A 679 -8.01 27.11 4.58
N GLN A 680 -7.93 28.31 5.17
CA GLN A 680 -8.46 28.55 6.51
C GLN A 680 -9.86 29.16 6.35
N ALA A 681 -10.89 28.31 6.48
CA ALA A 681 -12.23 28.81 6.76
C ALA A 681 -12.22 29.48 8.14
N ALA A 682 -12.50 30.78 8.16
CA ALA A 682 -12.66 31.55 9.38
C ALA A 682 -13.84 31.03 10.23
N PRO A 683 -13.71 30.98 11.56
CA PRO A 683 -14.83 30.68 12.45
C PRO A 683 -15.76 31.90 12.59
N PRO A 684 -17.07 31.72 12.82
CA PRO A 684 -17.97 32.84 13.09
C PRO A 684 -17.65 33.46 14.45
N LYS A 685 -17.66 34.80 14.47
CA LYS A 685 -17.38 35.68 15.63
C LYS A 685 -18.27 35.34 16.84
N ALA A 686 -17.64 35.06 17.98
CA ALA A 686 -18.28 35.15 19.30
C ALA A 686 -18.11 36.57 19.85
N ALA A 687 -19.21 37.20 20.25
CA ALA A 687 -19.21 38.45 20.99
C ALA A 687 -18.84 38.23 22.46
N ASN A 688 -18.07 39.18 22.98
CA ASN A 688 -17.65 39.41 24.36
C ASN A 688 -18.55 38.83 25.47
N GLU A 689 -17.92 38.16 26.46
CA GLU A 689 -18.13 38.46 27.87
C GLU A 689 -16.94 38.03 28.74
N LYS A 690 -16.67 38.82 29.79
CA LYS A 690 -15.49 38.81 30.68
C LYS A 690 -15.45 37.59 31.63
N PRO A 691 -14.27 37.28 32.23
CA PRO A 691 -14.03 36.05 32.98
C PRO A 691 -14.50 36.16 34.44
N PRO A 692 -14.67 35.02 35.12
CA PRO A 692 -14.14 34.91 36.46
C PRO A 692 -13.23 33.69 36.66
N ALA A 693 -12.33 33.89 37.61
CA ALA A 693 -11.30 32.97 38.06
C ALA A 693 -11.86 31.72 38.73
N GLY A 694 -11.02 30.68 38.77
CA GLY A 694 -11.19 29.54 39.69
C GLY A 694 -10.83 28.23 39.02
N ARG A 695 -9.63 27.71 39.31
CA ARG A 695 -9.28 26.30 39.05
C ARG A 695 -10.29 25.38 39.75
N PRO A 696 -10.91 24.41 39.06
CA PRO A 696 -11.49 23.25 39.72
C PRO A 696 -10.58 22.03 39.54
N GLN A 697 -10.54 21.26 40.62
CA GLN A 697 -9.91 19.96 40.75
C GLN A 697 -10.38 18.99 39.65
N VAL A 698 -9.45 18.13 39.21
CA VAL A 698 -9.74 16.99 38.32
C VAL A 698 -10.69 16.05 39.05
N LYS A 699 -11.95 15.97 38.59
CA LYS A 699 -12.88 14.89 38.92
C LYS A 699 -12.62 13.69 38.00
N PRO A 700 -12.80 12.45 38.48
CA PRO A 700 -12.66 11.23 37.66
C PRO A 700 -13.72 11.22 36.54
N PRO A 701 -13.48 10.46 35.45
CA PRO A 701 -14.35 10.49 34.27
C PRO A 701 -15.77 10.08 34.64
N ALA A 702 -16.74 10.86 34.16
CA ALA A 702 -18.15 10.57 34.35
C ALA A 702 -18.48 9.22 33.70
N THR A 703 -19.06 8.32 34.49
CA THR A 703 -19.80 7.16 34.02
C THR A 703 -20.87 7.66 33.04
N ASN A 704 -20.68 7.39 31.74
CA ASN A 704 -21.72 7.60 30.73
C ASN A 704 -22.87 6.66 31.05
N SER A 705 -23.82 7.14 31.85
CA SER A 705 -25.16 6.56 31.88
C SER A 705 -25.82 6.82 30.52
N PRO A 706 -26.58 5.87 29.96
CA PRO A 706 -27.32 6.10 28.72
C PRO A 706 -28.21 7.34 28.87
N PRO A 707 -28.45 8.10 27.79
CA PRO A 707 -29.27 9.31 27.85
C PRO A 707 -30.65 8.94 28.41
N ALA A 708 -31.11 9.70 29.42
CA ALA A 708 -32.40 9.47 30.04
C ALA A 708 -33.51 9.45 28.97
N VAL A 709 -34.19 8.31 28.88
CA VAL A 709 -35.40 8.14 28.08
C VAL A 709 -36.45 9.14 28.60
N PRO A 710 -37.00 10.04 27.78
CA PRO A 710 -38.14 10.84 28.19
C PRO A 710 -39.31 9.90 28.48
N GLU A 711 -39.88 9.97 29.68
CA GLU A 711 -41.06 9.19 30.04
C GLU A 711 -42.26 9.53 29.13
N ASN A 712 -42.87 8.47 28.60
CA ASN A 712 -44.27 8.37 28.16
C ASN A 712 -44.83 9.47 27.24
N GLY A 713 -44.40 9.42 25.97
CA GLY A 713 -45.32 9.63 24.85
C GLY A 713 -45.64 8.26 24.24
N LYS A 714 -46.88 7.79 24.30
CA LYS A 714 -47.30 6.59 23.53
C LYS A 714 -47.11 6.90 22.04
N ASN A 715 -46.01 6.44 21.45
CA ASN A 715 -45.86 6.46 19.99
C ASN A 715 -47.03 5.69 19.39
N ALA A 716 -47.65 6.23 18.34
CA ALA A 716 -48.73 5.57 17.64
C ALA A 716 -48.26 4.19 17.13
N ALA A 717 -49.14 3.18 17.16
CA ALA A 717 -48.83 1.88 16.58
C ALA A 717 -48.50 2.06 15.09
N LEU A 718 -47.32 1.59 14.68
CA LEU A 718 -46.81 1.71 13.31
C LEU A 718 -46.98 0.37 12.59
N HIS A 719 -47.22 0.44 11.29
CA HIS A 719 -47.15 -0.70 10.38
C HIS A 719 -45.80 -0.69 9.64
N VAL A 720 -44.96 -1.66 9.96
CA VAL A 720 -43.55 -1.72 9.51
C VAL A 720 -43.39 -2.84 8.48
N LEU A 721 -42.89 -2.50 7.30
CA LEU A 721 -42.45 -3.48 6.30
C LEU A 721 -40.94 -3.66 6.41
N VAL A 722 -40.48 -4.87 6.67
CA VAL A 722 -39.07 -5.21 6.85
C VAL A 722 -38.61 -6.14 5.72
N LEU A 723 -37.50 -5.79 5.09
CA LEU A 723 -36.83 -6.63 4.10
C LEU A 723 -35.53 -7.17 4.68
N ALA A 724 -35.40 -8.49 4.75
CA ALA A 724 -34.18 -9.15 5.20
C ALA A 724 -34.00 -10.47 4.44
N TRP A 725 -32.76 -10.80 4.06
CA TRP A 725 -32.50 -12.04 3.32
C TRP A 725 -32.44 -13.30 4.21
N GLU A 726 -32.23 -13.11 5.52
CA GLU A 726 -32.09 -14.15 6.53
C GLU A 726 -33.02 -13.86 7.72
N PHE A 727 -33.75 -14.87 8.18
CA PHE A 727 -34.67 -14.77 9.32
C PHE A 727 -34.84 -16.15 9.97
N PRO A 728 -35.06 -16.28 11.30
CA PRO A 728 -35.22 -17.59 11.93
C PRO A 728 -36.39 -18.40 11.32
N PRO A 729 -36.33 -19.75 11.34
CA PRO A 729 -35.37 -20.59 12.06
C PRO A 729 -34.02 -20.81 11.36
N HIS A 730 -33.90 -20.49 10.07
CA HIS A 730 -32.68 -20.76 9.30
C HIS A 730 -31.70 -19.59 9.35
N LEU A 731 -30.62 -19.76 10.12
CA LEU A 731 -29.59 -18.74 10.33
C LEU A 731 -28.24 -19.18 9.74
N ILE A 732 -27.61 -18.29 8.98
CA ILE A 732 -26.21 -18.37 8.52
C ILE A 732 -25.31 -17.50 9.41
N GLY A 733 -25.83 -16.41 9.97
CA GLY A 733 -25.05 -15.46 10.75
C GLY A 733 -25.85 -14.72 11.82
N GLY A 734 -25.18 -13.76 12.47
CA GLY A 734 -25.80 -12.95 13.53
C GLY A 734 -26.86 -11.96 13.04
N LEU A 735 -26.90 -11.67 11.73
CA LEU A 735 -27.84 -10.72 11.13
C LEU A 735 -29.28 -11.21 11.28
N GLY A 736 -29.59 -12.44 10.84
CA GLY A 736 -30.95 -12.97 10.91
C GLY A 736 -31.48 -13.03 12.34
N ARG A 737 -30.60 -13.31 13.31
CA ARG A 737 -30.93 -13.25 14.74
C ARG A 737 -31.29 -11.84 15.19
N SER A 738 -30.45 -10.85 14.87
CA SER A 738 -30.72 -9.43 15.20
C SER A 738 -32.06 -8.96 14.63
N VAL A 739 -32.36 -9.29 13.36
CA VAL A 739 -33.65 -8.95 12.73
C VAL A 739 -34.81 -9.66 13.43
N GLY A 740 -34.68 -10.95 13.74
CA GLY A 740 -35.71 -11.72 14.46
C GLY A 740 -36.01 -11.13 15.84
N ASP A 741 -34.98 -10.83 16.62
CA ASP A 741 -35.13 -10.29 17.97
C ASP A 741 -35.73 -8.88 17.96
N LEU A 742 -35.26 -8.00 17.05
CA LEU A 742 -35.78 -6.65 16.87
C LEU A 742 -37.25 -6.64 16.46
N THR A 743 -37.62 -7.40 15.44
CA THR A 743 -38.99 -7.43 14.93
C THR A 743 -39.97 -8.03 15.93
N ALA A 744 -39.56 -9.06 16.68
CA ALA A 744 -40.34 -9.61 17.78
C ALA A 744 -40.50 -8.62 18.94
N GLN A 745 -39.51 -7.77 19.20
CA GLN A 745 -39.63 -6.70 20.20
C GLN A 745 -40.59 -5.61 19.73
N LEU A 746 -40.46 -5.13 18.49
CA LEU A 746 -41.37 -4.14 17.91
C LEU A 746 -42.83 -4.62 17.92
N ALA A 747 -43.06 -5.91 17.61
CA ALA A 747 -44.39 -6.52 17.71
C ALA A 747 -44.92 -6.53 19.15
N ARG A 748 -44.06 -6.83 20.14
CA ARG A 748 -44.40 -6.77 21.57
C ARG A 748 -44.70 -5.36 22.05
N ASP A 749 -44.04 -4.35 21.48
CA ASP A 749 -44.28 -2.92 21.77
C ASP A 749 -45.57 -2.39 21.10
N GLY A 750 -46.29 -3.23 20.34
CA GLY A 750 -47.59 -2.93 19.75
C GLY A 750 -47.55 -2.49 18.29
N HIS A 751 -46.40 -2.56 17.62
CA HIS A 751 -46.27 -2.29 16.18
C HIS A 751 -46.72 -3.52 15.37
N LYS A 752 -47.30 -3.30 14.19
CA LYS A 752 -47.64 -4.37 13.25
C LYS A 752 -46.49 -4.57 12.28
N VAL A 753 -45.78 -5.69 12.38
CA VAL A 753 -44.55 -5.94 11.62
C VAL A 753 -44.76 -7.03 10.59
N HIS A 754 -44.41 -6.73 9.34
CA HIS A 754 -44.36 -7.68 8.22
C HIS A 754 -42.91 -7.83 7.75
N VAL A 755 -42.39 -9.06 7.72
CA VAL A 755 -41.05 -9.38 7.24
C VAL A 755 -41.16 -10.15 5.93
N ILE A 756 -40.53 -9.67 4.87
CA ILE A 756 -40.33 -10.44 3.63
C ILE A 756 -38.91 -11.01 3.66
N THR A 757 -38.80 -12.35 3.52
CA THR A 757 -37.52 -13.06 3.62
C THR A 757 -37.43 -14.26 2.68
N CYS A 758 -36.25 -14.84 2.51
CA CYS A 758 -36.02 -16.00 1.67
C CYS A 758 -36.62 -17.27 2.31
N ARG A 759 -37.36 -18.06 1.52
CA ARG A 759 -37.81 -19.41 1.91
C ARG A 759 -36.63 -20.38 1.83
N ARG A 760 -36.51 -21.26 2.82
CA ARG A 760 -35.58 -22.39 2.76
C ARG A 760 -36.31 -23.68 3.08
N ASN A 761 -36.18 -24.69 2.22
CA ASN A 761 -36.85 -25.99 2.37
C ASN A 761 -38.41 -25.86 2.36
N ASP A 762 -39.09 -26.79 3.03
CA ASP A 762 -40.56 -26.96 3.04
C ASP A 762 -41.31 -26.00 3.97
N GLU A 763 -40.74 -24.82 4.25
CA GLU A 763 -41.37 -23.81 5.11
C GLU A 763 -42.68 -23.27 4.51
N ALA A 764 -43.62 -22.91 5.40
CA ALA A 764 -44.83 -22.20 4.99
C ALA A 764 -44.48 -20.84 4.39
N SER A 765 -45.07 -20.54 3.23
CA SER A 765 -44.88 -19.25 2.54
C SER A 765 -45.33 -18.06 3.37
N ASP A 766 -46.33 -18.23 4.24
CA ASP A 766 -46.79 -17.22 5.18
C ASP A 766 -46.95 -17.81 6.57
N SER A 767 -46.47 -17.10 7.60
CA SER A 767 -46.54 -17.56 9.00
C SER A 767 -46.62 -16.38 9.97
N LEU A 768 -47.16 -16.62 11.17
CA LEU A 768 -47.12 -15.66 12.27
C LEU A 768 -46.15 -16.19 13.33
N MET A 769 -45.05 -15.47 13.58
CA MET A 769 -43.99 -15.90 14.49
C MET A 769 -43.68 -14.79 15.49
N ASN A 770 -43.87 -15.04 16.78
CA ASN A 770 -43.65 -14.05 17.86
C ASN A 770 -44.37 -12.70 17.63
N GLY A 771 -45.57 -12.73 17.03
CA GLY A 771 -46.35 -11.54 16.68
C GLY A 771 -45.93 -10.85 15.37
N VAL A 772 -44.96 -11.40 14.64
CA VAL A 772 -44.48 -10.89 13.35
C VAL A 772 -45.09 -11.68 12.19
N HIS A 773 -45.63 -10.99 11.19
CA HIS A 773 -46.09 -11.62 9.94
C HIS A 773 -44.89 -11.89 9.04
N VAL A 774 -44.53 -13.15 8.83
CA VAL A 774 -43.36 -13.55 8.04
C VAL A 774 -43.81 -14.14 6.72
N HIS A 775 -43.37 -13.51 5.63
CA HIS A 775 -43.66 -13.86 4.25
C HIS A 775 -42.38 -14.38 3.59
N ARG A 776 -42.33 -15.68 3.33
CA ARG A 776 -41.17 -16.38 2.77
C ARG A 776 -41.32 -16.55 1.26
N VAL A 777 -40.36 -16.03 0.50
CA VAL A 777 -40.37 -16.06 -0.97
C VAL A 777 -39.41 -17.13 -1.49
N GLU A 778 -39.87 -17.86 -2.50
CA GLU A 778 -39.04 -18.82 -3.21
C GLU A 778 -38.23 -18.10 -4.29
N VAL A 779 -36.92 -18.34 -4.33
CA VAL A 779 -36.04 -17.79 -5.37
C VAL A 779 -35.99 -18.79 -6.52
N PRO A 780 -36.44 -18.43 -7.74
CA PRO A 780 -36.41 -19.35 -8.87
C PRO A 780 -34.97 -19.84 -9.15
N PRO A 781 -34.76 -21.13 -9.44
CA PRO A 781 -33.45 -21.63 -9.84
C PRO A 781 -33.03 -21.00 -11.17
N SER A 782 -31.80 -20.48 -11.25
CA SER A 782 -31.25 -19.95 -12.51
C SER A 782 -30.89 -21.08 -13.48
N SER A 783 -31.11 -20.85 -14.78
CA SER A 783 -30.77 -21.80 -15.86
C SER A 783 -29.26 -21.90 -16.14
N GLN A 784 -28.44 -21.05 -15.51
CA GLN A 784 -26.98 -21.10 -15.52
C GLN A 784 -26.49 -21.48 -14.11
N THR A 785 -25.60 -22.47 -14.02
CA THR A 785 -24.88 -22.82 -12.80
C THR A 785 -24.10 -21.60 -12.27
N PRO A 786 -24.16 -21.27 -10.97
CA PRO A 786 -24.59 -19.93 -10.56
C PRO A 786 -23.45 -18.99 -10.16
N ALA A 787 -23.57 -17.71 -10.52
CA ALA A 787 -22.91 -16.60 -9.86
C ALA A 787 -23.81 -16.05 -8.72
N PHE A 788 -23.27 -15.92 -7.50
CA PHE A 788 -23.96 -15.46 -6.29
C PHE A 788 -24.84 -14.20 -6.48
N LEU A 789 -24.41 -13.26 -7.33
CA LEU A 789 -25.16 -12.03 -7.60
C LEU A 789 -26.48 -12.27 -8.33
N ASP A 790 -26.56 -13.26 -9.23
CA ASP A 790 -27.80 -13.58 -9.96
C ASP A 790 -28.87 -14.10 -9.01
N TRP A 791 -28.45 -14.88 -8.01
CA TRP A 791 -29.32 -15.31 -6.92
C TRP A 791 -29.83 -14.12 -6.08
N VAL A 792 -28.97 -13.13 -5.77
CA VAL A 792 -29.37 -11.90 -5.08
C VAL A 792 -30.40 -11.12 -5.90
N PHE A 793 -30.20 -10.99 -7.22
CA PHE A 793 -31.19 -10.36 -8.10
C PHE A 793 -32.53 -11.10 -8.09
N GLY A 794 -32.51 -12.43 -8.21
CA GLY A 794 -33.70 -13.27 -8.14
C GLY A 794 -34.46 -13.12 -6.81
N LEU A 795 -33.74 -13.07 -5.69
CA LEU A 795 -34.32 -12.81 -4.38
C LEU A 795 -35.07 -11.47 -4.33
N ASN A 796 -34.46 -10.41 -4.84
CA ASN A 796 -35.08 -9.09 -4.84
C ASN A 796 -36.34 -9.04 -5.71
N ILE A 797 -36.34 -9.69 -6.88
CA ILE A 797 -37.54 -9.81 -7.73
C ILE A 797 -38.65 -10.55 -6.97
N ALA A 798 -38.32 -11.68 -6.34
CA ALA A 798 -39.29 -12.46 -5.58
C ALA A 798 -39.88 -11.67 -4.39
N MET A 799 -39.05 -10.86 -3.71
CA MET A 799 -39.51 -9.96 -2.65
C MET A 799 -40.48 -8.89 -3.17
N ILE A 800 -40.16 -8.23 -4.30
CA ILE A 800 -41.01 -7.22 -4.93
C ILE A 800 -42.39 -7.82 -5.26
N LEU A 801 -42.41 -8.94 -5.97
CA LEU A 801 -43.65 -9.61 -6.35
C LEU A 801 -44.48 -10.04 -5.14
N ARG A 802 -43.84 -10.45 -4.03
CA ARG A 802 -44.57 -10.79 -2.80
C ARG A 802 -45.19 -9.57 -2.15
N VAL A 803 -44.49 -8.43 -2.14
CA VAL A 803 -45.02 -7.17 -1.61
C VAL A 803 -46.22 -6.70 -2.44
N GLU A 804 -46.12 -6.72 -3.77
CA GLU A 804 -47.24 -6.39 -4.67
C GLU A 804 -48.46 -7.28 -4.38
N ARG A 805 -48.25 -8.60 -4.33
CA ARG A 805 -49.31 -9.57 -4.02
C ARG A 805 -49.92 -9.32 -2.64
N LEU A 806 -49.13 -8.97 -1.64
CA LEU A 806 -49.61 -8.67 -0.29
C LEU A 806 -50.52 -7.42 -0.29
N MET A 807 -50.19 -6.40 -1.09
CA MET A 807 -51.02 -5.20 -1.25
C MET A 807 -52.32 -5.49 -2.00
N GLU A 808 -52.31 -6.42 -2.96
CA GLU A 808 -53.51 -6.88 -3.66
C GLU A 808 -54.43 -7.70 -2.75
N GLU A 809 -53.87 -8.66 -2.00
CA GLU A 809 -54.58 -9.57 -1.07
C GLU A 809 -55.21 -8.79 0.10
N HIS A 810 -54.55 -7.71 0.54
CA HIS A 810 -55.00 -6.91 1.67
C HIS A 810 -55.09 -5.43 1.29
N ARG A 811 -56.16 -5.05 0.59
CA ARG A 811 -56.41 -3.66 0.15
C ARG A 811 -56.44 -2.61 1.27
N GLU A 812 -56.75 -3.04 2.49
CA GLU A 812 -56.75 -2.21 3.72
C GLU A 812 -55.37 -2.10 4.37
N LEU A 813 -54.40 -2.95 3.99
CA LEU A 813 -53.05 -2.92 4.54
C LEU A 813 -52.30 -1.71 3.98
N ARG A 814 -51.85 -0.85 4.89
CA ARG A 814 -50.95 0.27 4.61
C ARG A 814 -49.76 0.16 5.53
N PHE A 815 -48.58 0.42 5.00
CA PHE A 815 -47.35 0.51 5.77
C PHE A 815 -47.02 1.98 6.01
N ASP A 816 -46.38 2.26 7.15
CA ASP A 816 -45.94 3.60 7.53
C ASP A 816 -44.45 3.81 7.22
N VAL A 817 -43.65 2.73 7.23
CA VAL A 817 -42.20 2.77 7.04
C VAL A 817 -41.68 1.46 6.46
N LEU A 818 -40.65 1.57 5.61
CA LEU A 818 -39.89 0.46 5.05
C LEU A 818 -38.53 0.36 5.77
N HIS A 819 -38.15 -0.82 6.22
CA HIS A 819 -36.85 -1.07 6.84
C HIS A 819 -36.07 -2.16 6.09
N ALA A 820 -34.97 -1.76 5.44
CA ALA A 820 -34.08 -2.67 4.73
C ALA A 820 -32.88 -3.07 5.61
N HIS A 821 -32.61 -4.37 5.71
CA HIS A 821 -31.42 -4.89 6.38
C HIS A 821 -30.35 -5.35 5.37
N ASP A 822 -29.28 -4.55 5.28
CA ASP A 822 -28.09 -4.79 4.46
C ASP A 822 -28.33 -4.71 2.92
N TRP A 823 -27.24 -4.70 2.14
CA TRP A 823 -27.27 -4.48 0.68
C TRP A 823 -27.98 -5.58 -0.12
N LEU A 824 -28.11 -6.79 0.45
CA LEU A 824 -28.70 -7.93 -0.26
C LEU A 824 -30.17 -7.70 -0.64
N VAL A 825 -30.85 -6.75 0.01
CA VAL A 825 -32.25 -6.39 -0.29
C VAL A 825 -32.38 -5.00 -0.93
N TYR A 826 -31.27 -4.42 -1.41
CA TYR A 826 -31.22 -3.07 -1.97
C TYR A 826 -32.23 -2.86 -3.10
N TYR A 827 -32.29 -3.76 -4.09
CA TYR A 827 -33.13 -3.57 -5.27
C TYR A 827 -34.63 -3.61 -4.91
N ALA A 828 -35.02 -4.50 -4.01
CA ALA A 828 -36.38 -4.58 -3.48
C ALA A 828 -36.71 -3.36 -2.62
N ALA A 829 -35.77 -2.87 -1.82
CA ALA A 829 -35.96 -1.65 -1.02
C ALA A 829 -36.18 -0.42 -1.90
N ARG A 830 -35.40 -0.28 -2.99
CA ARG A 830 -35.55 0.80 -3.98
C ARG A 830 -36.92 0.78 -4.63
N ASP A 831 -37.33 -0.38 -5.12
CA ASP A 831 -38.61 -0.54 -5.79
C ASP A 831 -39.78 -0.27 -4.83
N CYS A 832 -39.79 -0.91 -3.66
CA CYS A 832 -40.84 -0.72 -2.66
C CYS A 832 -40.93 0.74 -2.18
N LYS A 833 -39.79 1.43 -2.00
CA LYS A 833 -39.77 2.86 -1.66
C LYS A 833 -40.47 3.70 -2.73
N GLN A 834 -40.19 3.44 -4.00
CA GLN A 834 -40.75 4.19 -5.14
C GLN A 834 -42.24 3.87 -5.34
N THR A 835 -42.60 2.60 -5.37
CA THR A 835 -43.95 2.11 -5.66
C THR A 835 -44.92 2.42 -4.52
N LEU A 836 -44.50 2.27 -3.26
CA LEU A 836 -45.35 2.50 -2.09
C LEU A 836 -45.22 3.93 -1.52
N GLY A 837 -44.21 4.70 -1.94
CA GLY A 837 -43.97 6.07 -1.47
C GLY A 837 -43.63 6.17 0.03
N LEU A 838 -43.03 5.13 0.60
CA LEU A 838 -42.72 5.01 2.04
C LEU A 838 -41.37 5.64 2.40
N PRO A 839 -41.19 6.12 3.65
CA PRO A 839 -39.87 6.46 4.15
C PRO A 839 -39.06 5.17 4.35
N LEU A 840 -37.80 5.18 3.90
CA LEU A 840 -36.87 4.06 3.98
C LEU A 840 -35.85 4.29 5.10
N VAL A 841 -35.83 3.36 6.04
CA VAL A 841 -34.75 3.18 7.00
C VAL A 841 -33.89 2.01 6.55
N ALA A 842 -32.57 2.14 6.58
CA ALA A 842 -31.67 1.02 6.31
C ALA A 842 -30.77 0.74 7.52
N THR A 843 -30.54 -0.54 7.83
CA THR A 843 -29.50 -0.94 8.79
C THR A 843 -28.36 -1.62 8.04
N LEU A 844 -27.14 -1.11 8.20
CA LEU A 844 -25.93 -1.79 7.76
C LEU A 844 -25.31 -2.56 8.93
N HIS A 845 -25.17 -3.87 8.75
CA HIS A 845 -24.61 -4.77 9.75
C HIS A 845 -23.11 -5.02 9.58
N ALA A 846 -22.59 -4.76 8.38
CA ALA A 846 -21.18 -4.78 8.01
C ALA A 846 -21.03 -4.02 6.68
N THR A 847 -19.79 -3.82 6.23
CA THR A 847 -19.51 -3.46 4.83
C THR A 847 -18.66 -4.53 4.17
N GLU A 848 -18.72 -4.63 2.85
CA GLU A 848 -17.84 -5.50 2.08
C GLU A 848 -16.39 -5.06 2.21
N HIS A 849 -16.15 -3.76 2.24
CA HIS A 849 -14.83 -3.20 2.51
C HIS A 849 -14.25 -3.74 3.82
N GLY A 850 -15.02 -3.71 4.91
CA GLY A 850 -14.60 -4.25 6.19
C GLY A 850 -14.44 -5.78 6.19
N ARG A 851 -15.41 -6.53 5.61
CA ARG A 851 -15.35 -8.00 5.49
C ARG A 851 -14.13 -8.47 4.69
N LYS A 852 -13.70 -7.68 3.71
CA LYS A 852 -12.53 -7.95 2.89
C LYS A 852 -11.25 -7.33 3.44
N LEU A 853 -11.28 -6.73 4.64
CA LEU A 853 -10.13 -6.08 5.27
C LEU A 853 -9.51 -4.97 4.39
N GLY A 854 -10.38 -4.17 3.77
CA GLY A 854 -10.03 -3.06 2.86
C GLY A 854 -9.85 -3.44 1.40
N ARG A 855 -10.07 -4.71 1.03
CA ARG A 855 -9.80 -5.23 -0.32
C ARG A 855 -11.06 -5.24 -1.19
N LEU A 856 -11.08 -4.42 -2.25
CA LEU A 856 -12.16 -4.38 -3.25
C LEU A 856 -11.61 -4.60 -4.68
N ASP A 857 -10.64 -5.50 -4.77
CA ASP A 857 -9.89 -5.91 -5.96
C ASP A 857 -10.73 -6.74 -6.93
N ASP A 858 -11.64 -7.58 -6.43
CA ASP A 858 -12.47 -8.43 -7.28
C ASP A 858 -13.77 -7.75 -7.79
N PRO A 859 -14.23 -8.08 -9.02
CA PRO A 859 -15.43 -7.46 -9.60
C PRO A 859 -16.73 -7.71 -8.83
N VAL A 860 -16.82 -8.79 -8.03
CA VAL A 860 -18.01 -9.08 -7.22
C VAL A 860 -18.02 -8.17 -6.01
N SER A 861 -16.91 -8.06 -5.27
CA SER A 861 -16.76 -7.16 -4.13
C SER A 861 -17.02 -5.69 -4.49
N ARG A 862 -16.56 -5.23 -5.67
CA ARG A 862 -16.90 -3.88 -6.16
C ARG A 862 -18.40 -3.67 -6.40
N LYS A 863 -19.09 -4.68 -6.94
CA LYS A 863 -20.54 -4.62 -7.15
C LYS A 863 -21.30 -4.61 -5.84
N ILE A 864 -20.84 -5.39 -4.86
CA ILE A 864 -21.41 -5.40 -3.50
C ILE A 864 -21.24 -4.02 -2.87
N HIS A 865 -20.02 -3.47 -2.88
CA HIS A 865 -19.73 -2.15 -2.33
C HIS A 865 -20.55 -1.04 -3.02
N ALA A 866 -20.75 -1.12 -4.33
CA ALA A 866 -21.62 -0.20 -5.06
C ALA A 866 -23.10 -0.32 -4.64
N ALA A 867 -23.59 -1.53 -4.35
CA ALA A 867 -24.93 -1.75 -3.83
C ALA A 867 -25.08 -1.21 -2.39
N GLU A 868 -24.05 -1.36 -1.56
CA GLU A 868 -23.98 -0.74 -0.22
C GLU A 868 -24.07 0.79 -0.31
N SER A 869 -23.26 1.42 -1.17
CA SER A 869 -23.30 2.86 -1.41
C SER A 869 -24.68 3.31 -1.88
N SER A 870 -25.27 2.58 -2.83
CA SER A 870 -26.59 2.90 -3.37
C SER A 870 -27.69 2.79 -2.31
N LEU A 871 -27.62 1.79 -1.42
CA LEU A 871 -28.58 1.65 -0.31
C LEU A 871 -28.39 2.79 0.71
N VAL A 872 -27.15 3.16 1.01
CA VAL A 872 -26.83 4.29 1.89
C VAL A 872 -27.35 5.60 1.31
N GLU A 873 -27.19 5.85 0.03
CA GLU A 873 -27.72 7.06 -0.62
C GLU A 873 -29.26 7.07 -0.64
N LEU A 874 -29.88 5.91 -0.90
CA LEU A 874 -31.32 5.77 -1.01
C LEU A 874 -32.06 5.93 0.34
N ALA A 875 -31.45 5.52 1.46
CA ALA A 875 -32.10 5.50 2.77
C ALA A 875 -32.33 6.91 3.35
N ASP A 876 -33.53 7.20 3.84
CA ASP A 876 -33.84 8.50 4.50
C ASP A 876 -33.22 8.59 5.90
N LYS A 877 -33.13 7.46 6.60
CA LYS A 877 -32.37 7.30 7.85
C LYS A 877 -31.53 6.04 7.80
N LEU A 878 -30.36 6.09 8.41
CA LEU A 878 -29.43 4.98 8.49
C LEU A 878 -29.23 4.57 9.95
N ILE A 879 -29.22 3.27 10.20
CA ILE A 879 -28.87 2.66 11.49
C ILE A 879 -27.59 1.83 11.30
N VAL A 880 -26.66 1.97 12.23
CA VAL A 880 -25.45 1.14 12.32
C VAL A 880 -25.29 0.59 13.73
N CYS A 881 -24.60 -0.54 13.87
CA CYS A 881 -24.56 -1.29 15.13
C CYS A 881 -23.50 -0.80 16.13
N SER A 882 -22.54 0.04 15.73
CA SER A 882 -21.48 0.54 16.62
C SER A 882 -20.95 1.88 16.15
N ASP A 883 -20.25 2.59 17.03
CA ASP A 883 -19.56 3.85 16.68
C ASP A 883 -18.49 3.62 15.61
N SER A 884 -17.77 2.48 15.68
CA SER A 884 -16.81 2.10 14.65
C SER A 884 -17.49 1.91 13.29
N MET A 885 -18.67 1.29 13.23
CA MET A 885 -19.44 1.20 12.00
C MET A 885 -19.95 2.57 11.52
N ALA A 886 -20.27 3.49 12.43
CA ALA A 886 -20.62 4.86 12.05
C ALA A 886 -19.44 5.57 11.37
N GLU A 887 -18.25 5.45 11.95
CA GLU A 887 -17.01 6.01 11.40
C GLU A 887 -16.69 5.39 10.03
N GLU A 888 -16.79 4.07 9.91
CA GLU A 888 -16.55 3.33 8.67
C GLU A 888 -17.51 3.77 7.55
N VAL A 889 -18.81 3.78 7.82
CA VAL A 889 -19.83 4.19 6.84
C VAL A 889 -19.66 5.67 6.46
N THR A 890 -19.39 6.56 7.42
CA THR A 890 -19.14 7.98 7.13
C THR A 890 -17.89 8.15 6.27
N SER A 891 -16.83 7.39 6.54
CA SER A 891 -15.58 7.42 5.75
C SER A 891 -15.77 6.87 4.34
N LEU A 892 -16.51 5.77 4.17
CA LEU A 892 -16.64 5.08 2.88
C LEU A 892 -17.66 5.76 1.95
N PHE A 893 -18.78 6.25 2.49
CA PHE A 893 -19.92 6.71 1.69
C PHE A 893 -20.21 8.21 1.84
N ASN A 894 -19.30 8.97 2.47
CA ASN A 894 -19.38 10.43 2.65
C ASN A 894 -20.72 10.94 3.23
N ARG A 895 -21.39 10.12 4.05
CA ARG A 895 -22.66 10.48 4.69
C ARG A 895 -22.38 11.17 6.02
N THR A 896 -22.65 12.48 6.09
CA THR A 896 -22.52 13.27 7.33
C THR A 896 -23.35 12.65 8.46
N LYS A 897 -22.96 12.87 9.73
CA LYS A 897 -23.66 12.34 10.92
C LYS A 897 -25.16 12.70 11.00
N ASN A 898 -25.63 13.65 10.20
CA ASN A 898 -27.04 14.01 10.09
C ASN A 898 -27.82 12.90 9.35
N GLY A 899 -28.58 12.10 10.11
CA GLY A 899 -29.41 11.00 9.58
C GLY A 899 -28.85 9.60 9.78
N LEU A 900 -27.68 9.48 10.41
CA LEU A 900 -27.07 8.22 10.87
C LEU A 900 -27.29 8.09 12.39
N THR A 901 -27.79 6.95 12.84
CA THR A 901 -28.02 6.64 14.27
C THR A 901 -27.31 5.35 14.65
N VAL A 902 -26.54 5.36 15.74
CA VAL A 902 -25.92 4.16 16.30
C VAL A 902 -26.93 3.49 17.22
N ILE A 903 -27.35 2.27 16.89
CA ILE A 903 -28.21 1.44 17.74
C ILE A 903 -27.54 0.06 17.86
N PRO A 904 -27.05 -0.33 19.05
CA PRO A 904 -26.36 -1.60 19.22
C PRO A 904 -27.30 -2.79 18.99
N ASN A 905 -26.74 -3.94 18.61
CA ASN A 905 -27.51 -5.18 18.68
C ASN A 905 -27.73 -5.58 20.15
N GLY A 906 -28.82 -6.28 20.42
CA GLY A 906 -29.17 -6.72 21.77
C GLY A 906 -29.52 -8.20 21.84
N LEU A 907 -29.80 -8.67 23.06
CA LEU A 907 -30.32 -10.00 23.31
C LEU A 907 -31.65 -9.92 24.08
N PRO A 908 -32.63 -10.78 23.78
CA PRO A 908 -33.87 -10.84 24.54
C PRO A 908 -33.57 -11.31 25.97
N PHE A 909 -34.23 -10.67 26.94
CA PHE A 909 -34.11 -11.00 28.35
C PHE A 909 -35.46 -11.49 28.87
N THR A 910 -35.50 -12.65 29.53
CA THR A 910 -36.74 -13.19 30.10
C THR A 910 -36.70 -13.08 31.63
N PRO A 911 -37.50 -12.18 32.24
CA PRO A 911 -37.56 -12.05 33.70
C PRO A 911 -37.97 -13.38 34.33
N GLY A 912 -37.11 -13.95 35.18
CA GLY A 912 -37.35 -15.21 35.89
C GLY A 912 -36.45 -16.38 35.45
N ALA A 913 -36.21 -16.58 34.15
CA ALA A 913 -35.31 -17.63 33.64
C ALA A 913 -33.83 -17.20 33.63
N ASP A 914 -33.58 -15.91 33.35
CA ASP A 914 -32.23 -15.31 33.33
C ASP A 914 -31.85 -14.62 34.67
N ASN A 915 -32.78 -14.60 35.62
CA ASN A 915 -32.56 -14.11 37.00
C ASN A 915 -32.24 -15.25 37.99
N SER A 916 -32.52 -16.51 37.63
CA SER A 916 -32.34 -17.67 38.50
C SER A 916 -31.02 -18.42 38.29
N ARG A 917 -30.23 -18.06 37.27
CA ARG A 917 -28.83 -18.44 37.25
C ARG A 917 -28.08 -17.44 38.14
N GLU A 918 -27.99 -17.75 39.43
CA GLU A 918 -26.76 -17.41 40.15
C GLU A 918 -25.59 -17.83 39.24
N PRO A 919 -24.50 -17.03 39.15
CA PRO A 919 -23.32 -17.48 38.41
C PRO A 919 -23.05 -18.91 38.87
N LEU A 920 -23.07 -19.86 37.92
CA LEU A 920 -22.78 -21.25 38.24
C LEU A 920 -21.55 -21.21 39.13
N PRO A 921 -21.59 -21.79 40.35
CA PRO A 921 -20.39 -21.83 41.17
C PRO A 921 -19.32 -22.41 40.28
N VAL A 922 -18.24 -21.65 40.05
CA VAL A 922 -17.02 -22.14 39.42
C VAL A 922 -16.81 -23.51 40.04
N PRO A 923 -16.74 -24.62 39.27
CA PRO A 923 -16.72 -25.94 39.85
C PRO A 923 -15.65 -25.93 40.93
N ALA A 924 -16.06 -26.04 42.18
CA ALA A 924 -15.12 -26.30 43.25
C ALA A 924 -14.36 -27.53 42.78
N CYS A 925 -13.04 -27.39 42.69
CA CYS A 925 -12.12 -28.49 42.49
C CYS A 925 -12.71 -29.69 43.22
N ALA A 926 -13.00 -30.78 42.51
CA ALA A 926 -13.60 -31.96 43.09
C ALA A 926 -12.75 -32.41 44.28
N ALA A 927 -13.15 -31.99 45.48
CA ALA A 927 -12.73 -32.56 46.73
C ALA A 927 -13.84 -33.55 47.10
N ASP A 928 -13.41 -34.79 47.25
CA ASP A 928 -14.11 -35.91 47.86
C ASP A 928 -15.11 -36.69 47.01
N SER A 929 -14.55 -37.48 46.08
CA SER A 929 -14.84 -38.91 46.08
C SER A 929 -13.52 -39.66 46.14
N GLY A 930 -13.22 -40.25 47.30
CA GLY A 930 -12.00 -41.01 47.52
C GLY A 930 -11.92 -42.22 46.58
N ASP A 931 -10.82 -42.33 45.84
CA ASP A 931 -9.99 -43.54 45.76
C ASP A 931 -8.75 -43.28 44.87
N SER A 932 -7.58 -43.49 45.50
CA SER A 932 -6.27 -43.89 44.96
C SER A 932 -5.83 -43.58 43.51
N GLN A 933 -4.65 -42.94 43.43
CA GLN A 933 -3.63 -42.91 42.35
C GLN A 933 -3.85 -41.94 41.15
N GLY A 934 -3.15 -40.79 41.20
CA GLY A 934 -2.85 -39.91 40.06
C GLY A 934 -3.85 -38.76 39.85
N SER A 935 -3.61 -37.59 40.46
CA SER A 935 -4.47 -36.41 40.26
C SER A 935 -4.51 -35.98 38.78
N PRO A 936 -5.68 -35.87 38.11
CA PRO A 936 -5.78 -35.33 36.77
C PRO A 936 -5.62 -33.80 36.80
N LEU A 937 -4.80 -33.25 35.91
CA LEU A 937 -4.68 -31.81 35.66
C LEU A 937 -6.08 -31.23 35.39
N ALA A 938 -6.52 -30.22 36.16
CA ALA A 938 -7.82 -29.58 35.96
C ALA A 938 -7.95 -29.10 34.51
N LYS A 939 -8.90 -29.68 33.76
CA LYS A 939 -9.12 -29.41 32.34
C LYS A 939 -9.72 -28.02 32.19
N ARG A 940 -9.01 -27.11 31.51
CA ARG A 940 -9.47 -25.75 31.20
C ARG A 940 -9.91 -25.64 29.76
N ARG A 941 -10.88 -24.78 29.44
CA ARG A 941 -11.42 -24.64 28.09
C ARG A 941 -11.46 -23.20 27.62
N ILE A 942 -10.78 -22.96 26.50
CA ILE A 942 -10.90 -21.73 25.73
C ILE A 942 -11.91 -21.98 24.61
N LEU A 943 -12.88 -21.09 24.47
CA LEU A 943 -13.92 -21.20 23.45
C LEU A 943 -13.81 -20.07 22.43
N TYR A 944 -13.74 -20.45 21.16
CA TYR A 944 -14.01 -19.57 20.03
C TYR A 944 -15.36 -19.94 19.41
N LEU A 945 -16.19 -18.93 19.15
CA LEU A 945 -17.49 -19.06 18.48
C LEU A 945 -17.55 -18.09 17.30
N GLY A 946 -17.72 -18.61 16.08
CA GLY A 946 -17.84 -17.75 14.91
C GLY A 946 -17.55 -18.46 13.59
N ARG A 947 -17.81 -17.76 12.47
CA ARG A 947 -17.49 -18.27 11.12
C ARG A 947 -15.98 -18.49 10.98
N LEU A 948 -15.58 -19.51 10.21
CA LEU A 948 -14.17 -19.81 9.92
C LEU A 948 -13.76 -19.14 8.61
N VAL A 949 -13.48 -17.85 8.71
CA VAL A 949 -13.17 -16.93 7.60
C VAL A 949 -12.02 -16.01 8.02
N PRO A 950 -11.22 -15.47 7.07
CA PRO A 950 -9.98 -14.77 7.38
C PRO A 950 -10.15 -13.61 8.36
N GLU A 951 -11.25 -12.84 8.22
CA GLU A 951 -11.51 -11.68 9.05
C GLU A 951 -11.75 -12.01 10.54
N LYS A 952 -11.96 -13.29 10.88
CA LYS A 952 -12.14 -13.76 12.26
C LYS A 952 -10.85 -14.20 12.96
N ASN A 953 -9.73 -14.31 12.25
CA ASN A 953 -8.39 -14.44 12.83
C ASN A 953 -8.19 -15.63 13.79
N VAL A 954 -8.85 -16.76 13.53
CA VAL A 954 -8.67 -17.99 14.32
C VAL A 954 -7.20 -18.48 14.36
N PRO A 955 -6.36 -18.28 13.31
CA PRO A 955 -4.94 -18.66 13.37
C PRO A 955 -4.17 -18.05 14.55
N LEU A 956 -4.52 -16.85 15.01
CA LEU A 956 -3.90 -16.22 16.18
C LEU A 956 -4.05 -17.07 17.45
N LEU A 957 -5.23 -17.66 17.68
CA LEU A 957 -5.47 -18.51 18.85
C LEU A 957 -4.70 -19.82 18.78
N LEU A 958 -4.57 -20.40 17.59
CA LEU A 958 -3.74 -21.58 17.36
C LEU A 958 -2.25 -21.26 17.60
N ALA A 959 -1.78 -20.09 17.16
CA ALA A 959 -0.42 -19.62 17.42
C ALA A 959 -0.17 -19.29 18.90
N ALA A 960 -1.20 -18.86 19.63
CA ALA A 960 -1.11 -18.54 21.06
C ALA A 960 -1.10 -19.81 21.94
N LEU A 961 -1.69 -20.90 21.45
CA LEU A 961 -1.90 -22.14 22.19
C LEU A 961 -0.61 -22.76 22.78
N PRO A 962 0.55 -22.81 22.08
CA PRO A 962 1.79 -23.30 22.67
C PRO A 962 2.19 -22.58 23.96
N TYR A 963 2.08 -21.25 23.99
CA TYR A 963 2.43 -20.44 25.17
C TYR A 963 1.45 -20.65 26.32
N ILE A 964 0.18 -20.93 26.00
CA ILE A 964 -0.84 -21.23 27.00
C ILE A 964 -0.63 -22.63 27.57
N LEU A 965 -0.31 -23.61 26.73
CA LEU A 965 -0.05 -25.00 27.13
C LEU A 965 1.21 -25.14 28.00
N ASP A 966 2.22 -24.28 27.80
CA ASP A 966 3.41 -24.22 28.67
C ASP A 966 3.03 -23.94 30.14
N ARG A 967 2.07 -23.02 30.35
CA ARG A 967 1.62 -22.62 31.69
C ARG A 967 0.44 -23.44 32.21
N PHE A 968 -0.44 -23.89 31.33
CA PHE A 968 -1.64 -24.67 31.63
C PHE A 968 -1.72 -25.89 30.70
N PRO A 969 -0.95 -26.97 30.97
CA PRO A 969 -0.87 -28.14 30.09
C PRO A 969 -2.19 -28.91 29.94
N GLY A 970 -3.19 -28.65 30.79
CA GLY A 970 -4.53 -29.25 30.76
C GLY A 970 -5.52 -28.57 29.81
N THR A 971 -5.13 -27.49 29.13
CA THR A 971 -6.06 -26.62 28.38
C THR A 971 -6.53 -27.26 27.06
N GLU A 972 -7.80 -27.06 26.72
CA GLU A 972 -8.45 -27.41 25.46
C GLU A 972 -8.91 -26.12 24.75
N LEU A 973 -8.63 -25.99 23.46
CA LEU A 973 -9.21 -24.95 22.60
C LEU A 973 -10.35 -25.55 21.79
N VAL A 974 -11.57 -25.06 22.03
CA VAL A 974 -12.77 -25.48 21.29
C VAL A 974 -13.12 -24.40 20.28
N ILE A 975 -13.16 -24.79 19.00
CA ILE A 975 -13.48 -23.94 17.86
C ILE A 975 -14.84 -24.37 17.33
N ALA A 976 -15.85 -23.54 17.55
CA ALA A 976 -17.21 -23.80 17.14
C ALA A 976 -17.63 -22.86 16.00
N GLY A 977 -17.92 -23.45 14.84
CA GLY A 977 -18.24 -22.75 13.62
C GLY A 977 -17.91 -23.53 12.35
N THR A 978 -18.38 -23.00 11.22
CA THR A 978 -18.07 -23.49 9.88
C THR A 978 -17.59 -22.35 8.99
N GLY A 979 -16.89 -22.69 7.92
CA GLY A 979 -16.42 -21.72 6.94
C GLY A 979 -15.35 -22.31 6.02
N PRO A 980 -14.98 -21.58 4.96
CA PRO A 980 -14.00 -22.03 3.97
C PRO A 980 -12.62 -22.34 4.57
N GLU A 981 -12.26 -21.71 5.69
CA GLU A 981 -10.97 -21.96 6.36
C GLU A 981 -10.94 -23.21 7.24
N ALA A 982 -12.05 -23.95 7.38
CA ALA A 982 -12.09 -25.12 8.28
C ALA A 982 -10.97 -26.13 8.00
N ALA A 983 -10.66 -26.39 6.72
CA ALA A 983 -9.61 -27.33 6.34
C ALA A 983 -8.19 -26.79 6.59
N SER A 984 -7.93 -25.50 6.35
CA SER A 984 -6.62 -24.89 6.62
C SER A 984 -6.37 -24.78 8.12
N LEU A 985 -7.37 -24.36 8.89
CA LEU A 985 -7.31 -24.32 10.36
C LEU A 985 -7.13 -25.72 10.95
N GLY A 986 -7.79 -26.74 10.39
CA GLY A 986 -7.57 -28.14 10.80
C GLY A 986 -6.12 -28.60 10.60
N ARG A 987 -5.48 -28.21 9.49
CA ARG A 987 -4.05 -28.49 9.26
C ARG A 987 -3.15 -27.75 10.25
N LEU A 988 -3.43 -26.48 10.52
CA LEU A 988 -2.70 -25.69 11.53
C LEU A 988 -2.88 -26.24 12.95
N ALA A 989 -4.04 -26.83 13.24
CA ALA A 989 -4.35 -27.41 14.54
C ALA A 989 -3.77 -28.82 14.74
N SER A 990 -3.40 -29.52 13.66
CA SER A 990 -2.92 -30.91 13.68
C SER A 990 -1.82 -31.19 14.72
N PRO A 991 -0.80 -30.33 14.91
CA PRO A 991 0.26 -30.56 15.91
C PRO A 991 -0.24 -30.62 17.36
N PHE A 992 -1.44 -30.12 17.64
CA PHE A 992 -2.02 -30.08 18.99
C PHE A 992 -2.91 -31.29 19.32
N GLY A 993 -3.21 -32.15 18.34
CA GLY A 993 -4.05 -33.34 18.52
C GLY A 993 -5.37 -33.04 19.22
N ASP A 994 -5.71 -33.83 20.24
CA ASP A 994 -6.96 -33.74 21.01
C ASP A 994 -7.09 -32.46 21.86
N ARG A 995 -6.08 -31.58 21.86
CA ARG A 995 -6.14 -30.27 22.54
C ARG A 995 -6.93 -29.23 21.77
N VAL A 996 -7.14 -29.43 20.46
CA VAL A 996 -7.97 -28.54 19.64
C VAL A 996 -9.15 -29.32 19.09
N ARG A 997 -10.36 -28.85 19.38
CA ARG A 997 -11.60 -29.51 18.96
C ARG A 997 -12.43 -28.60 18.08
N PHE A 998 -12.65 -29.02 16.83
CA PHE A 998 -13.60 -28.39 15.92
C PHE A 998 -14.97 -29.05 16.09
N THR A 999 -15.99 -28.29 16.47
CA THR A 999 -17.36 -28.84 16.67
C THR A 999 -18.21 -28.79 15.41
N GLY A 1000 -17.76 -28.07 14.37
CA GLY A 1000 -18.60 -27.69 13.24
C GLY A 1000 -19.68 -26.68 13.65
N PHE A 1001 -20.81 -26.68 12.93
CA PHE A 1001 -21.91 -25.76 13.20
C PHE A 1001 -22.57 -26.07 14.55
N ALA A 1002 -22.61 -25.09 15.45
CA ALA A 1002 -23.26 -25.20 16.75
C ALA A 1002 -24.62 -24.48 16.70
N ASP A 1003 -25.70 -25.24 16.87
CA ASP A 1003 -27.05 -24.69 17.04
C ASP A 1003 -27.22 -24.03 18.42
N GLU A 1004 -28.41 -23.48 18.73
CA GLU A 1004 -28.65 -22.79 20.00
C GLU A 1004 -28.41 -23.67 21.23
N ALA A 1005 -28.78 -24.95 21.18
CA ALA A 1005 -28.59 -25.88 22.29
C ALA A 1005 -27.11 -26.21 22.49
N ALA A 1006 -26.39 -26.52 21.40
CA ALA A 1006 -24.96 -26.79 21.41
C ALA A 1006 -24.16 -25.55 21.87
N LYS A 1007 -24.50 -24.35 21.38
CA LYS A 1007 -23.86 -23.10 21.80
C LYS A 1007 -24.04 -22.85 23.29
N ALA A 1008 -25.24 -23.09 23.83
CA ALA A 1008 -25.51 -22.91 25.26
C ALA A 1008 -24.65 -23.86 26.13
N LEU A 1009 -24.46 -25.11 25.69
CA LEU A 1009 -23.58 -26.07 26.37
C LEU A 1009 -22.11 -25.65 26.28
N LEU A 1010 -21.64 -25.26 25.10
CA LEU A 1010 -20.26 -24.84 24.89
C LEU A 1010 -19.90 -23.62 25.75
N LEU A 1011 -20.79 -22.63 25.80
CA LEU A 1011 -20.62 -21.45 26.65
C LEU A 1011 -20.64 -21.83 28.14
N ALA A 1012 -21.52 -22.73 28.57
CA ALA A 1012 -21.58 -23.16 29.97
C ALA A 1012 -20.32 -23.92 30.43
N GLU A 1013 -19.61 -24.57 29.50
CA GLU A 1013 -18.39 -25.34 29.79
C GLU A 1013 -17.09 -24.55 29.53
N ALA A 1014 -17.16 -23.29 29.12
CA ALA A 1014 -16.00 -22.48 28.78
C ALA A 1014 -15.46 -21.70 29.99
N ASP A 1015 -14.14 -21.74 30.20
CA ASP A 1015 -13.46 -20.90 31.20
C ASP A 1015 -13.18 -19.50 30.65
N VAL A 1016 -12.92 -19.38 29.34
CA VAL A 1016 -12.64 -18.11 28.65
C VAL A 1016 -13.24 -18.17 27.25
N CYS A 1017 -13.91 -17.09 26.83
CA CYS A 1017 -14.32 -16.90 25.44
C CYS A 1017 -13.38 -15.91 24.75
N ALA A 1018 -12.73 -16.35 23.66
CA ALA A 1018 -11.74 -15.58 22.92
C ALA A 1018 -12.25 -15.18 21.52
N ILE A 1019 -12.21 -13.89 21.21
CA ILE A 1019 -12.77 -13.30 19.98
C ILE A 1019 -11.68 -12.48 19.26
N PRO A 1020 -10.79 -13.13 18.48
CA PRO A 1020 -9.55 -12.54 17.96
C PRO A 1020 -9.69 -11.72 16.67
N SER A 1021 -10.93 -11.39 16.28
CA SER A 1021 -11.26 -10.88 14.94
C SER A 1021 -10.40 -9.70 14.49
N LEU A 1022 -10.07 -9.67 13.19
CA LEU A 1022 -9.51 -8.50 12.50
C LEU A 1022 -10.63 -7.48 12.20
N TYR A 1023 -11.81 -7.99 11.86
CA TYR A 1023 -13.01 -7.19 11.62
C TYR A 1023 -14.23 -7.78 12.34
N GLU A 1024 -14.84 -6.98 13.20
CA GLU A 1024 -16.06 -7.35 13.93
C GLU A 1024 -16.98 -6.14 14.08
N PRO A 1025 -17.99 -5.97 13.19
CA PRO A 1025 -18.90 -4.83 13.22
C PRO A 1025 -19.57 -4.57 14.57
N PHE A 1026 -19.93 -5.65 15.28
CA PHE A 1026 -20.57 -5.58 16.59
C PHE A 1026 -20.08 -6.63 17.59
N GLY A 1027 -20.10 -7.91 17.20
CA GLY A 1027 -19.72 -9.02 18.10
C GLY A 1027 -20.86 -9.56 18.96
N ILE A 1028 -21.96 -10.02 18.34
CA ILE A 1028 -23.10 -10.64 19.07
C ILE A 1028 -22.65 -11.83 19.94
N VAL A 1029 -21.64 -12.57 19.50
CA VAL A 1029 -21.04 -13.68 20.26
C VAL A 1029 -20.51 -13.22 21.63
N ALA A 1030 -19.97 -12.00 21.71
CA ALA A 1030 -19.56 -11.43 22.99
C ALA A 1030 -20.77 -11.24 23.91
N LEU A 1031 -21.91 -10.72 23.41
CA LEU A 1031 -23.15 -10.65 24.21
C LEU A 1031 -23.63 -12.03 24.67
N GLU A 1032 -23.52 -13.05 23.82
CA GLU A 1032 -23.89 -14.43 24.15
C GLU A 1032 -23.01 -14.97 25.30
N ALA A 1033 -21.70 -14.69 25.26
CA ALA A 1033 -20.77 -15.03 26.33
C ALA A 1033 -21.01 -14.22 27.63
N MET A 1034 -21.29 -12.91 27.51
CA MET A 1034 -21.68 -12.07 28.65
C MET A 1034 -22.96 -12.61 29.31
N ARG A 1035 -23.94 -13.08 28.53
CA ARG A 1035 -25.17 -13.69 29.04
C ARG A 1035 -24.90 -15.00 29.76
N ALA A 1036 -23.95 -15.79 29.27
CA ALA A 1036 -23.56 -17.06 29.87
C ALA A 1036 -22.65 -16.89 31.10
N GLY A 1037 -22.17 -15.68 31.39
CA GLY A 1037 -21.25 -15.44 32.50
C GLY A 1037 -19.83 -15.94 32.22
N VAL A 1038 -19.41 -15.96 30.95
CA VAL A 1038 -18.06 -16.38 30.55
C VAL A 1038 -17.17 -15.14 30.40
N PRO A 1039 -15.97 -15.09 31.01
CA PRO A 1039 -15.07 -13.96 30.86
C PRO A 1039 -14.54 -13.86 29.42
N LEU A 1040 -14.36 -12.61 28.97
CA LEU A 1040 -14.05 -12.28 27.58
C LEU A 1040 -12.59 -11.84 27.39
N VAL A 1041 -11.98 -12.34 26.31
CA VAL A 1041 -10.79 -11.76 25.69
C VAL A 1041 -11.14 -11.42 24.24
N ALA A 1042 -11.21 -10.14 23.92
CA ALA A 1042 -11.69 -9.65 22.63
C ALA A 1042 -10.62 -8.80 21.93
N ALA A 1043 -10.65 -8.80 20.61
CA ALA A 1043 -9.83 -7.89 19.81
C ALA A 1043 -10.29 -6.44 19.97
N ASP A 1044 -9.33 -5.51 19.98
CA ASP A 1044 -9.56 -4.07 19.90
C ASP A 1044 -9.89 -3.67 18.46
N THR A 1045 -11.04 -4.13 17.95
CA THR A 1045 -11.52 -3.83 16.60
C THR A 1045 -13.03 -3.64 16.58
N GLY A 1046 -13.52 -2.82 15.66
CA GLY A 1046 -14.93 -2.69 15.35
C GLY A 1046 -15.82 -2.42 16.57
N GLY A 1047 -16.97 -3.09 16.63
CA GLY A 1047 -17.91 -2.96 17.75
C GLY A 1047 -17.45 -3.61 19.05
N LEU A 1048 -16.47 -4.53 19.01
CA LEU A 1048 -15.90 -5.10 20.23
C LEU A 1048 -15.22 -4.02 21.08
N ALA A 1049 -14.64 -3.01 20.43
CA ALA A 1049 -13.92 -1.93 21.07
C ALA A 1049 -14.80 -1.05 21.98
N GLY A 1050 -16.08 -0.86 21.61
CA GLY A 1050 -17.07 -0.18 22.44
C GLY A 1050 -17.86 -1.13 23.36
N LEU A 1051 -17.84 -2.43 23.05
CA LEU A 1051 -18.58 -3.45 23.80
C LEU A 1051 -17.84 -3.92 25.07
N VAL A 1052 -16.52 -4.12 24.99
CA VAL A 1052 -15.68 -4.61 26.10
C VAL A 1052 -14.80 -3.47 26.62
N GLU A 1053 -14.90 -3.17 27.91
CA GLU A 1053 -14.06 -2.20 28.61
C GLU A 1053 -12.83 -2.91 29.21
N ASP A 1054 -11.65 -2.58 28.68
CA ASP A 1054 -10.40 -3.26 29.02
C ASP A 1054 -10.08 -3.23 30.51
N GLY A 1055 -9.85 -4.40 31.11
CA GLY A 1055 -9.54 -4.56 32.52
C GLY A 1055 -10.73 -4.35 33.46
N VAL A 1056 -11.93 -4.08 32.94
CA VAL A 1056 -13.14 -3.85 33.74
C VAL A 1056 -14.11 -5.01 33.62
N ASP A 1057 -14.56 -5.32 32.40
CA ASP A 1057 -15.54 -6.38 32.09
C ASP A 1057 -15.02 -7.44 31.10
N GLY A 1058 -13.74 -7.32 30.71
CA GLY A 1058 -13.00 -8.27 29.88
C GLY A 1058 -11.60 -7.72 29.57
N PHE A 1059 -10.84 -8.43 28.74
CA PHE A 1059 -9.61 -7.89 28.16
C PHE A 1059 -9.81 -7.52 26.70
N ARG A 1060 -9.32 -6.35 26.32
CA ARG A 1060 -9.35 -5.85 24.95
C ARG A 1060 -7.92 -5.71 24.43
N LEU A 1061 -7.59 -6.41 23.35
CA LEU A 1061 -6.20 -6.58 22.92
C LEU A 1061 -6.01 -6.29 21.43
N PRO A 1062 -4.86 -5.72 21.02
CA PRO A 1062 -4.54 -5.59 19.61
C PRO A 1062 -4.62 -6.95 18.88
N PRO A 1063 -5.26 -7.05 17.72
CA PRO A 1063 -5.53 -8.33 17.06
C PRO A 1063 -4.27 -9.01 16.47
N ALA A 1064 -3.12 -8.33 16.43
CA ALA A 1064 -1.85 -8.89 15.96
C ALA A 1064 -0.86 -9.25 17.10
N ASP A 1065 -1.17 -8.93 18.36
CA ASP A 1065 -0.24 -9.10 19.47
C ASP A 1065 -0.35 -10.49 20.13
N LEU A 1066 0.30 -11.47 19.51
CA LEU A 1066 0.33 -12.85 19.98
C LEU A 1066 0.65 -13.01 21.48
N ARG A 1067 1.60 -12.23 22.00
CA ARG A 1067 2.04 -12.36 23.41
C ARG A 1067 1.00 -11.79 24.37
N ALA A 1068 0.35 -10.68 24.02
CA ALA A 1068 -0.73 -10.13 24.81
C ALA A 1068 -1.91 -11.12 24.90
N TRP A 1069 -2.28 -11.75 23.78
CA TRP A 1069 -3.34 -12.76 23.72
C TRP A 1069 -3.04 -13.95 24.63
N ALA A 1070 -1.86 -14.57 24.47
CA ALA A 1070 -1.46 -15.68 25.33
C ALA A 1070 -1.40 -15.30 26.81
N GLY A 1071 -0.83 -14.13 27.13
CA GLY A 1071 -0.64 -13.66 28.50
C GLY A 1071 -1.95 -13.37 29.23
N LYS A 1072 -2.93 -12.73 28.58
CA LYS A 1072 -4.21 -12.38 29.18
C LYS A 1072 -5.16 -13.57 29.28
N ILE A 1073 -5.13 -14.48 28.32
CA ILE A 1073 -5.83 -15.77 28.45
C ILE A 1073 -5.26 -16.54 29.64
N CYS A 1074 -3.93 -16.63 29.77
CA CYS A 1074 -3.29 -17.26 30.93
C CYS A 1074 -3.66 -16.59 32.26
N LEU A 1075 -3.84 -15.26 32.27
CA LEU A 1075 -4.25 -14.54 33.48
C LEU A 1075 -5.66 -14.93 33.92
N LEU A 1076 -6.63 -14.97 33.00
CA LEU A 1076 -8.01 -15.39 33.33
C LEU A 1076 -8.09 -16.87 33.71
N LEU A 1077 -7.31 -17.74 33.07
CA LEU A 1077 -7.22 -19.15 33.45
C LEU A 1077 -6.58 -19.34 34.84
N GLY A 1078 -5.63 -18.48 35.21
CA GLY A 1078 -4.90 -18.53 36.46
C GLY A 1078 -5.57 -17.83 37.65
N ASP A 1079 -6.52 -16.93 37.40
CA ASP A 1079 -7.19 -16.10 38.42
C ASP A 1079 -8.72 -16.22 38.33
N PRO A 1080 -9.32 -17.22 39.01
CA PRO A 1080 -10.76 -17.44 39.00
C PRO A 1080 -11.58 -16.29 39.61
N GLU A 1081 -11.01 -15.54 40.56
CA GLU A 1081 -11.70 -14.40 41.18
C GLU A 1081 -11.84 -13.24 40.19
N LEU A 1082 -10.77 -12.94 39.45
CA LEU A 1082 -10.78 -11.94 38.38
C LEU A 1082 -11.74 -12.35 37.25
N ALA A 1083 -11.68 -13.62 36.83
CA ALA A 1083 -12.59 -14.16 35.82
C ALA A 1083 -14.07 -14.02 36.22
N ALA A 1084 -14.42 -14.39 37.46
CA ALA A 1084 -15.78 -14.24 37.98
C ALA A 1084 -16.21 -12.76 38.10
N LEU A 1085 -15.28 -11.87 38.48
CA LEU A 1085 -15.54 -10.44 38.55
C LEU A 1085 -15.85 -9.84 37.17
N PHE A 1086 -15.06 -10.19 36.14
CA PHE A 1086 -15.28 -9.74 34.77
C PHE A 1086 -16.61 -10.26 34.22
N ALA A 1087 -16.87 -11.56 34.37
CA ALA A 1087 -18.13 -12.16 33.97
C ALA A 1087 -19.33 -11.45 34.61
N LYS A 1088 -19.29 -11.20 35.93
CA LYS A 1088 -20.36 -10.51 36.65
C LYS A 1088 -20.61 -9.10 36.13
N ARG A 1089 -19.55 -8.33 35.89
CA ARG A 1089 -19.65 -6.95 35.36
C ARG A 1089 -20.20 -6.94 33.94
N ALA A 1090 -19.72 -7.83 33.08
CA ALA A 1090 -20.18 -7.97 31.71
C ALA A 1090 -21.67 -8.37 31.64
N SER A 1091 -22.10 -9.33 32.47
CA SER A 1091 -23.50 -9.73 32.60
C SER A 1091 -24.40 -8.60 33.13
N ALA A 1092 -23.90 -7.73 34.00
CA ALA A 1092 -24.65 -6.57 34.49
C ALA A 1092 -24.84 -5.51 33.38
N LYS A 1093 -23.77 -5.21 32.62
CA LYS A 1093 -23.78 -4.30 31.47
C LYS A 1093 -24.76 -4.73 30.38
N LEU A 1094 -24.85 -6.04 30.11
CA LEU A 1094 -25.82 -6.61 29.16
C LEU A 1094 -27.26 -6.18 29.48
N ARG A 1095 -27.65 -6.17 30.76
CA ARG A 1095 -29.02 -5.86 31.21
C ARG A 1095 -29.37 -4.38 31.03
N THR A 1096 -28.39 -3.49 31.14
CA THR A 1096 -28.60 -2.04 31.13
C THR A 1096 -28.37 -1.40 29.76
N CYS A 1097 -27.45 -1.92 28.94
CA CYS A 1097 -27.02 -1.24 27.71
C CYS A 1097 -27.43 -1.96 26.41
N PHE A 1098 -27.82 -3.24 26.50
CA PHE A 1098 -28.06 -4.10 25.33
C PHE A 1098 -29.39 -4.88 25.44
N ASN A 1099 -30.34 -4.37 26.23
CA ASN A 1099 -31.66 -4.98 26.35
C ASN A 1099 -32.54 -4.60 25.14
N MET A 1100 -33.35 -5.56 24.69
CA MET A 1100 -34.17 -5.37 23.49
C MET A 1100 -35.20 -4.24 23.62
N LYS A 1101 -35.72 -3.98 24.82
CA LYS A 1101 -36.77 -2.96 25.03
C LYS A 1101 -36.29 -1.57 24.63
N GLU A 1102 -35.08 -1.19 25.05
CA GLU A 1102 -34.49 0.10 24.69
C GLU A 1102 -34.11 0.16 23.21
N ILE A 1103 -33.58 -0.93 22.64
CA ILE A 1103 -33.23 -1.03 21.22
C ILE A 1103 -34.48 -0.91 20.33
N GLY A 1104 -35.59 -1.56 20.71
CA GLY A 1104 -36.89 -1.45 20.04
C GLY A 1104 -37.42 -0.02 20.07
N ALA A 1105 -37.41 0.62 21.24
CA ALA A 1105 -37.83 2.01 21.39
C ALA A 1105 -36.96 2.98 20.58
N ALA A 1106 -35.64 2.82 20.61
CA ALA A 1106 -34.70 3.63 19.82
C ALA A 1106 -34.96 3.48 18.31
N THR A 1107 -35.20 2.25 17.85
CA THR A 1107 -35.51 1.99 16.43
C THR A 1107 -36.84 2.61 16.02
N ALA A 1108 -37.88 2.49 16.85
CA ALA A 1108 -39.18 3.12 16.61
C ALA A 1108 -39.08 4.66 16.52
N ASN A 1109 -38.20 5.28 17.31
CA ASN A 1109 -37.93 6.71 17.21
C ASN A 1109 -37.27 7.11 15.88
N VAL A 1110 -36.38 6.26 15.34
CA VAL A 1110 -35.81 6.48 14.00
C VAL A 1110 -36.90 6.38 12.92
N TYR A 1111 -37.82 5.41 13.03
CA TYR A 1111 -38.96 5.31 12.11
C TYR A 1111 -39.82 6.58 12.16
N GLN A 1112 -40.17 7.05 13.36
CA GLN A 1112 -40.97 8.27 13.52
C GLN A 1112 -40.26 9.50 12.95
N SER A 1113 -38.94 9.60 13.14
CA SER A 1113 -38.11 10.65 12.54
C SER A 1113 -38.14 10.61 11.01
N ALA A 1114 -38.02 9.42 10.41
CA ALA A 1114 -38.09 9.24 8.95
C ALA A 1114 -39.45 9.66 8.38
N ILE A 1115 -40.54 9.24 9.04
CA ILE A 1115 -41.92 9.60 8.68
C ILE A 1115 -42.12 11.12 8.74
N ASN A 1116 -41.63 11.77 9.80
CA ASN A 1116 -41.78 13.22 9.99
C ASN A 1116 -41.00 14.03 8.94
N CYS A 1117 -39.76 13.63 8.62
CA CYS A 1117 -38.96 14.26 7.57
C CYS A 1117 -39.66 14.20 6.21
N GLN A 1118 -40.26 13.06 5.87
CA GLN A 1118 -40.95 12.86 4.59
C GLN A 1118 -42.25 13.68 4.48
N ARG A 1119 -42.96 13.91 5.60
CA ARG A 1119 -44.15 14.78 5.64
C ARG A 1119 -43.78 16.25 5.44
N SER A 1120 -42.66 16.70 6.02
CA SER A 1120 -42.17 18.07 5.91
C SER A 1120 -41.68 18.42 4.49
N THR A 1121 -41.12 17.46 3.75
CA THR A 1121 -40.68 17.69 2.36
C THR A 1121 -41.81 17.66 1.33
N LYS A 1122 -42.99 17.13 1.68
CA LYS A 1122 -44.21 17.17 0.84
C LYS A 1122 -45.08 18.42 1.08
N THR A 1123 -44.77 19.24 2.10
CA THR A 1123 -45.55 20.44 2.47
C THR A 1123 -44.87 21.78 2.09
N CYS A 1124 -43.63 21.74 1.59
CA CYS A 1124 -42.99 22.82 0.83
C CYS A 1124 -43.11 22.53 -0.67
#